data_AF-A0A7C7VB55-F1
#
_entry.id   AF-A0A7C7VB55-F1
#
_cell.length_a   1.000
_cell.length_b   1.000
_cell.length_c   1.000
_cell.angle_alpha   90.00
_cell.angle_beta   90.00
_cell.angle_gamma   90.00
#
_symmetry.space_group_name_H-M   'P 1'
#
loop_
_entity.id
_entity.type
_entity.pdbx_description
1 polymer ?
#
loop_
_entity_poly.entity_id
_entity_poly.type
_entity_poly.pdbx_seq_one_letter_code
_entity_poly.pdbx_strand_id
1 'polypeptide(L)'
;MSRKTRRKRRRPRESQRRRTAARRSVLRWGRWLGTALAVVAVAAFATWRMCSQTALPGTGKTAVPPRWGGAPAPGLRIMSPFDGSVFPRDIAPPRFFWKDTTDRVDRWTIRIEFSGGGEPMRFTSDAAEWVPPAAVWQQIKARSLEADAQVTIRGIDRSHPKVTLSEAAVTIRTSQDEVGAPIFYREVNLPFVKAVMDPAAYIRWRFGSVSSLHRPPVVLEKMPLCGNCHSFSRNGSLIGMDVDYGSDKGSYVICPVSQEMVYDNPKIITWSDYKREDNRGTLGLLSQVSPDGRYVISTVKDRSVFAAADDLAFSQLFFPVQGILAYYDRHTATFHALPGADDERYVQTNGTWSPDGKYVVFARSKAYQSPAFRKKRRGLSRPEDVAEFLEGRRPFKFDLWRIPFNNGKGGTPEPLEGASNNGMSNYFPKYSPDGKWIVFCRAKNFMLLQPDSALYIIPAEGGEARRLECNTARMNSWHSWSPNGRWLVFSSKAYSPYTQLFLTHIDEQGRSTPPVVLWNFTSEKMAANIPEFVNTSPDAIRRIRLAFIDDLSYLQTGRWSVNDGEYELAIKAFRKALEINPDNNEARVALGGALLVQGHLEEARSQLSRALSKEPENKQAGCLLGSVLEKQGRFSQALAAYRRVLEVDSHYAAAHQSLGRLLLNLGSMAEGRKHLLEGARLDPDTASPYIDLGNSFLREHEVDQAVAMYRKALEREADSLAALIGLAMALLQTPGRGPQDIAEAVALAEQACHLTNQKSFPALILLADAYAAAGRPQQAGSVAQKALRLAEQMGNPQLARTAHALLEQYQRQPASLQPR
;
A
#
# COMPACT_ATOMS: atom_id res chain seq x y z
N MET A 1 42.63 54.58 -13.48
CA MET A 1 43.35 54.54 -14.80
C MET A 1 43.04 53.19 -15.45
N SER A 2 42.55 53.06 -16.70
CA SER A 2 43.21 53.29 -18.01
C SER A 2 44.29 52.23 -18.32
N ARG A 3 44.30 51.47 -19.44
CA ARG A 3 43.45 51.40 -20.67
C ARG A 3 43.75 50.11 -21.52
N LYS A 4 42.71 49.49 -22.14
CA LYS A 4 42.60 48.89 -23.53
C LYS A 4 43.65 47.82 -24.01
N THR A 5 43.47 46.96 -25.04
CA THR A 5 42.43 46.68 -26.10
C THR A 5 42.16 45.14 -26.19
N ARG A 6 41.18 44.50 -26.88
CA ARG A 6 39.94 44.86 -27.66
C ARG A 6 39.84 44.53 -29.18
N ARG A 7 40.38 43.40 -29.70
CA ARG A 7 40.04 42.76 -31.03
C ARG A 7 40.10 41.21 -30.90
N LYS A 8 39.22 40.30 -31.40
CA LYS A 8 37.86 40.27 -32.02
C LYS A 8 37.74 40.01 -33.56
N ARG A 9 37.00 38.93 -33.94
CA ARG A 9 36.57 38.42 -35.31
C ARG A 9 37.56 37.44 -36.02
N ARG A 10 37.16 36.51 -36.93
CA ARG A 10 35.88 36.27 -37.67
C ARG A 10 35.67 34.78 -38.10
N ARG A 11 34.42 34.38 -38.39
CA ARG A 11 33.98 33.21 -39.22
C ARG A 11 34.02 33.60 -40.73
N PRO A 12 33.99 32.70 -41.77
CA PRO A 12 32.90 31.72 -42.02
C PRO A 12 33.28 30.41 -42.79
N ARG A 13 32.31 29.85 -43.54
CA ARG A 13 32.12 28.46 -44.05
C ARG A 13 32.81 28.15 -45.41
N GLU A 14 32.59 26.89 -45.86
CA GLU A 14 32.45 26.41 -47.27
C GLU A 14 33.77 26.22 -48.08
N SER A 15 33.94 25.22 -48.98
CA SER A 15 33.14 23.98 -49.24
C SER A 15 33.89 22.92 -50.12
N GLN A 16 33.26 21.74 -50.27
CA GLN A 16 33.21 20.88 -51.49
C GLN A 16 34.39 19.98 -51.98
N ARG A 17 34.02 18.69 -52.24
CA ARG A 17 34.41 17.80 -53.38
C ARG A 17 35.84 17.19 -53.42
N ARG A 18 36.09 15.99 -53.99
CA ARG A 18 35.26 14.80 -54.39
C ARG A 18 36.15 13.61 -54.81
N ARG A 19 35.71 12.36 -54.49
CA ARG A 19 35.97 11.08 -55.25
C ARG A 19 37.45 10.62 -55.33
N THR A 20 37.84 9.35 -55.59
CA THR A 20 37.22 8.01 -55.81
C THR A 20 38.28 6.95 -55.45
N ALA A 21 38.08 5.63 -55.27
CA ALA A 21 36.95 4.67 -55.30
C ALA A 21 37.28 3.53 -54.27
N ALA A 22 36.83 2.26 -54.27
CA ALA A 22 35.84 1.49 -55.04
C ALA A 22 35.23 0.35 -54.17
N ARG A 23 33.99 -0.09 -54.50
CA ARG A 23 33.35 -1.44 -54.34
C ARG A 23 33.88 -2.39 -53.23
N ARG A 24 33.09 -3.04 -52.37
CA ARG A 24 31.64 -3.39 -52.22
C ARG A 24 31.46 -3.80 -50.71
N SER A 25 30.31 -3.94 -50.03
CA SER A 25 28.84 -3.99 -50.25
C SER A 25 28.14 -3.33 -49.00
N VAL A 26 26.84 -3.03 -48.81
CA VAL A 26 25.51 -3.48 -49.34
C VAL A 26 25.00 -4.78 -48.66
N LEU A 27 24.02 -4.82 -47.74
CA LEU A 27 23.16 -3.83 -47.07
C LEU A 27 23.10 -4.13 -45.53
N ARG A 28 23.17 -3.17 -44.59
CA ARG A 28 22.19 -2.13 -44.18
C ARG A 28 20.90 -2.67 -43.52
N TRP A 29 20.69 -2.29 -42.25
CA TRP A 29 19.43 -1.75 -41.70
C TRP A 29 19.77 -0.80 -40.53
N GLY A 30 18.87 0.10 -40.14
CA GLY A 30 19.08 0.93 -38.95
C GLY A 30 18.03 2.02 -38.68
N ARG A 31 17.95 2.39 -37.39
CA ARG A 31 17.26 3.53 -36.76
C ARG A 31 15.73 3.62 -36.75
N TRP A 32 15.17 3.40 -35.56
CA TRP A 32 14.34 4.35 -34.76
C TRP A 32 13.19 5.13 -35.45
N LEU A 33 11.93 4.81 -35.08
CA LEU A 33 10.91 5.67 -34.39
C LEU A 33 9.46 5.18 -34.62
N GLY A 34 8.53 5.50 -33.70
CA GLY A 34 7.10 5.67 -34.03
C GLY A 34 6.05 4.76 -33.38
N THR A 35 5.47 5.24 -32.27
CA THR A 35 4.02 5.26 -31.91
C THR A 35 2.97 4.48 -32.73
N ALA A 36 2.05 3.76 -32.05
CA ALA A 36 0.58 3.80 -32.26
C ALA A 36 -0.21 3.04 -31.14
N LEU A 37 -1.55 3.16 -31.11
CA LEU A 37 -2.48 2.59 -30.11
C LEU A 37 -3.64 1.78 -30.76
N ALA A 38 -4.20 0.84 -29.97
CA ALA A 38 -5.62 0.45 -29.85
C ALA A 38 -6.35 -0.44 -30.91
N VAL A 39 -7.13 -1.43 -30.38
CA VAL A 39 -8.42 -2.03 -30.89
C VAL A 39 -8.31 -2.86 -32.20
N VAL A 40 -8.91 -4.05 -32.46
CA VAL A 40 -10.10 -4.87 -32.07
C VAL A 40 -9.62 -6.32 -31.75
N ALA A 41 -10.17 -7.28 -30.96
CA ALA A 41 -11.48 -7.68 -30.37
C ALA A 41 -12.36 -8.69 -31.18
N VAL A 42 -13.20 -9.51 -30.49
CA VAL A 42 -14.16 -10.56 -31.03
C VAL A 42 -13.46 -11.81 -31.65
N ALA A 43 -13.82 -13.09 -31.45
CA ALA A 43 -14.69 -13.84 -30.50
C ALA A 43 -13.99 -15.20 -30.13
N ALA A 44 -14.40 -15.96 -29.12
CA ALA A 44 -15.50 -16.93 -29.17
C ALA A 44 -16.13 -17.19 -27.77
N PHE A 45 -17.26 -17.91 -27.70
CA PHE A 45 -18.13 -17.99 -26.52
C PHE A 45 -18.65 -19.41 -26.25
N ALA A 46 -19.05 -19.66 -25.00
CA ALA A 46 -19.81 -20.84 -24.51
C ALA A 46 -19.02 -22.19 -24.45
N THR A 47 -19.38 -23.18 -23.62
CA THR A 47 -20.49 -23.34 -22.65
C THR A 47 -20.01 -23.92 -21.32
N TRP A 48 -20.54 -23.45 -20.18
CA TRP A 48 -21.12 -24.32 -19.14
C TRP A 48 -21.93 -23.52 -18.11
N ARG A 49 -23.13 -24.02 -17.75
CA ARG A 49 -24.01 -23.42 -16.74
C ARG A 49 -25.08 -24.41 -16.28
N MET A 50 -24.78 -25.25 -15.29
CA MET A 50 -25.83 -26.02 -14.58
C MET A 50 -25.36 -26.57 -13.23
N CYS A 51 -25.85 -25.96 -12.14
CA CYS A 51 -26.43 -26.68 -11.01
C CYS A 51 -27.34 -25.72 -10.23
N SER A 52 -28.46 -26.24 -9.72
CA SER A 52 -29.49 -25.53 -8.98
C SER A 52 -29.02 -25.22 -7.55
N GLN A 53 -29.41 -24.09 -6.92
CA GLN A 53 -30.76 -23.77 -6.46
C GLN A 53 -31.41 -24.89 -5.62
N THR A 54 -31.20 -24.82 -4.30
CA THR A 54 -32.22 -25.22 -3.33
C THR A 54 -32.75 -23.95 -2.66
N ALA A 55 -34.06 -23.86 -2.47
CA ALA A 55 -34.73 -22.73 -1.85
C ALA A 55 -35.64 -23.23 -0.73
N LEU A 56 -35.75 -22.47 0.36
CA LEU A 56 -36.78 -22.62 1.37
C LEU A 56 -37.41 -21.24 1.67
N PRO A 57 -38.71 -21.18 2.01
CA PRO A 57 -39.49 -19.94 2.00
C PRO A 57 -39.55 -19.26 3.37
N GLY A 58 -39.82 -17.95 3.37
CA GLY A 58 -40.16 -17.16 4.56
C GLY A 58 -40.42 -15.71 4.19
N THR A 59 -41.65 -15.23 4.37
CA THR A 59 -42.08 -13.92 3.84
C THR A 59 -41.89 -12.78 4.82
N GLY A 60 -40.94 -11.88 4.52
CA GLY A 60 -40.93 -10.50 5.01
C GLY A 60 -40.73 -9.56 3.82
N LYS A 61 -41.57 -8.51 3.68
CA LYS A 61 -41.47 -7.54 2.58
C LYS A 61 -40.28 -6.59 2.78
N THR A 62 -39.07 -7.07 2.56
CA THR A 62 -37.89 -6.21 2.46
C THR A 62 -37.98 -5.40 1.16
N ALA A 63 -38.22 -4.09 1.28
CA ALA A 63 -38.06 -3.18 0.16
C ALA A 63 -36.60 -3.20 -0.29
N VAL A 64 -36.33 -3.74 -1.48
CA VAL A 64 -34.97 -3.84 -2.04
C VAL A 64 -34.58 -2.47 -2.60
N PRO A 65 -33.64 -1.72 -1.99
CA PRO A 65 -33.25 -0.40 -2.50
C PRO A 65 -32.49 -0.56 -3.82
N PRO A 66 -32.53 0.45 -4.71
CA PRO A 66 -31.97 0.34 -6.05
C PRO A 66 -30.48 0.02 -6.05
N ARG A 67 -30.10 -1.01 -6.83
CA ARG A 67 -28.68 -1.26 -7.15
C ARG A 67 -28.19 -0.17 -8.10
N TRP A 68 -27.55 0.85 -7.56
CA TRP A 68 -26.97 1.99 -8.30
C TRP A 68 -25.90 1.65 -9.36
N GLY A 69 -25.62 0.37 -9.63
CA GLY A 69 -24.59 -0.14 -10.55
C GLY A 69 -25.06 -1.18 -11.56
N GLY A 70 -26.34 -1.19 -11.97
CA GLY A 70 -26.80 -1.97 -13.13
C GLY A 70 -26.16 -1.51 -14.44
N ALA A 71 -26.09 -2.39 -15.44
CA ALA A 71 -25.67 -2.08 -16.81
C ALA A 71 -26.52 -0.93 -17.41
N PRO A 72 -25.98 -0.12 -18.34
CA PRO A 72 -26.76 0.94 -18.96
C PRO A 72 -27.90 0.36 -19.79
N ALA A 73 -29.14 0.64 -19.39
CA ALA A 73 -30.26 0.63 -20.31
C ALA A 73 -30.05 1.77 -21.35
N PRO A 74 -30.52 1.60 -22.60
CA PRO A 74 -30.41 2.67 -23.60
C PRO A 74 -31.23 3.90 -23.19
N GLY A 75 -30.63 5.09 -23.32
CA GLY A 75 -31.28 6.38 -23.04
C GLY A 75 -30.48 7.29 -22.11
N LEU A 76 -31.16 8.26 -21.50
CA LEU A 76 -30.60 9.18 -20.51
C LEU A 76 -30.75 8.60 -19.09
N ARG A 77 -29.67 8.65 -18.30
CA ARG A 77 -29.68 8.31 -16.88
C ARG A 77 -28.90 9.36 -16.07
N ILE A 78 -29.58 9.99 -15.12
CA ILE A 78 -28.94 10.88 -14.14
C ILE A 78 -28.06 10.04 -13.20
N MET A 79 -26.83 10.49 -12.98
CA MET A 79 -25.78 9.79 -12.22
C MET A 79 -25.45 10.50 -10.89
N SER A 80 -25.66 11.82 -10.85
CA SER A 80 -25.67 12.65 -9.64
C SER A 80 -26.59 13.85 -9.91
N PRO A 81 -27.40 14.31 -8.93
CA PRO A 81 -27.67 13.64 -7.66
C PRO A 81 -28.39 12.29 -7.85
N PHE A 82 -28.58 11.56 -6.76
CA PHE A 82 -29.43 10.38 -6.75
C PHE A 82 -30.89 10.83 -6.62
N ASP A 83 -31.83 10.01 -7.09
CA ASP A 83 -33.25 10.27 -6.83
C ASP A 83 -33.51 10.21 -5.32
N GLY A 84 -34.25 11.19 -4.79
CA GLY A 84 -34.48 11.36 -3.35
C GLY A 84 -33.31 12.00 -2.58
N SER A 85 -32.29 12.56 -3.23
CA SER A 85 -31.18 13.25 -2.54
C SER A 85 -31.65 14.48 -1.76
N VAL A 86 -31.35 14.51 -0.46
CA VAL A 86 -31.54 15.67 0.42
C VAL A 86 -30.22 16.41 0.61
N PHE A 87 -30.24 17.73 0.37
CA PHE A 87 -29.08 18.61 0.45
C PHE A 87 -29.08 19.44 1.74
N PRO A 88 -27.91 19.67 2.37
CA PRO A 88 -27.80 20.65 3.46
C PRO A 88 -28.06 22.08 3.00
N ARG A 89 -28.71 22.88 3.84
CA ARG A 89 -28.96 24.30 3.57
C ARG A 89 -27.68 25.10 3.33
N ASP A 90 -26.57 24.75 3.97
CA ASP A 90 -25.26 25.40 3.84
C ASP A 90 -24.42 24.92 2.64
N ILE A 91 -24.77 23.80 1.98
CA ILE A 91 -23.90 23.18 0.96
C ILE A 91 -23.65 24.07 -0.28
N ALA A 92 -22.41 24.03 -0.78
CA ALA A 92 -22.02 24.62 -2.05
C ALA A 92 -22.74 23.97 -3.26
N PRO A 93 -22.76 24.63 -4.45
CA PRO A 93 -23.42 24.09 -5.64
C PRO A 93 -22.89 22.69 -6.06
N PRO A 94 -23.77 21.69 -6.20
CA PRO A 94 -23.38 20.35 -6.62
C PRO A 94 -23.24 20.24 -8.15
N ARG A 95 -22.41 19.29 -8.61
CA ARG A 95 -22.41 18.86 -10.01
C ARG A 95 -23.58 17.90 -10.24
N PHE A 96 -24.52 18.32 -11.05
CA PHE A 96 -25.44 17.44 -11.75
C PHE A 96 -24.68 16.81 -12.91
N PHE A 97 -24.73 15.50 -13.08
CA PHE A 97 -24.21 14.86 -14.28
C PHE A 97 -24.97 13.58 -14.61
N TRP A 98 -24.98 13.23 -15.88
CA TRP A 98 -25.75 12.13 -16.43
C TRP A 98 -24.90 11.35 -17.44
N LYS A 99 -25.45 10.22 -17.90
CA LYS A 99 -25.03 9.57 -19.13
C LYS A 99 -26.21 9.59 -20.08
N ASP A 100 -25.94 9.82 -21.34
CA ASP A 100 -26.92 9.70 -22.41
C ASP A 100 -26.32 8.80 -23.48
N THR A 101 -27.10 7.83 -23.95
CA THR A 101 -26.71 6.93 -25.04
C THR A 101 -27.66 7.00 -26.22
N THR A 102 -28.53 8.01 -26.27
CA THR A 102 -29.41 8.24 -27.41
C THR A 102 -28.66 8.95 -28.54
N ASP A 103 -28.74 8.41 -29.75
CA ASP A 103 -28.15 9.01 -30.94
C ASP A 103 -28.69 10.43 -31.22
N ARG A 104 -27.86 11.26 -31.88
CA ARG A 104 -28.15 12.65 -32.28
C ARG A 104 -28.36 13.66 -31.14
N VAL A 105 -28.26 13.29 -29.87
CA VAL A 105 -28.24 14.26 -28.77
C VAL A 105 -26.92 15.04 -28.76
N ASP A 106 -26.99 16.35 -28.98
CA ASP A 106 -25.82 17.27 -28.94
C ASP A 106 -26.02 18.48 -28.00
N ARG A 107 -27.15 18.52 -27.29
CA ARG A 107 -27.46 19.49 -26.23
C ARG A 107 -28.47 18.90 -25.25
N TRP A 108 -28.42 19.35 -24.00
CA TRP A 108 -29.41 19.03 -22.98
C TRP A 108 -30.12 20.28 -22.47
N THR A 109 -31.39 20.12 -22.11
CA THR A 109 -32.15 21.12 -21.33
C THR A 109 -32.39 20.57 -19.93
N ILE A 110 -32.30 21.45 -18.92
CA ILE A 110 -32.53 21.13 -17.51
C ILE A 110 -33.71 21.97 -17.05
N ARG A 111 -34.77 21.32 -16.56
CA ARG A 111 -35.99 21.94 -16.04
C ARG A 111 -36.12 21.58 -14.56
N ILE A 112 -36.42 22.57 -13.71
CA ILE A 112 -36.63 22.37 -12.27
C ILE A 112 -38.03 22.87 -11.89
N GLU A 113 -38.83 21.95 -11.35
CA GLU A 113 -40.21 22.17 -10.96
C GLU A 113 -40.38 21.92 -9.47
N PHE A 114 -41.01 22.86 -8.77
CA PHE A 114 -41.06 22.90 -7.32
C PHE A 114 -42.48 22.58 -6.84
N SER A 115 -42.60 21.69 -5.84
CA SER A 115 -43.89 21.29 -5.26
C SER A 115 -44.70 22.46 -4.69
N GLY A 116 -44.04 23.50 -4.17
CA GLY A 116 -44.66 24.77 -3.76
C GLY A 116 -45.13 25.69 -4.91
N GLY A 117 -45.00 25.25 -6.17
CA GLY A 117 -45.46 25.99 -7.36
C GLY A 117 -44.55 27.15 -7.80
N GLY A 118 -45.14 28.06 -8.58
CA GLY A 118 -44.44 29.15 -9.27
C GLY A 118 -43.66 28.69 -10.51
N GLU A 119 -43.14 29.63 -11.30
CA GLU A 119 -42.52 29.32 -12.60
C GLU A 119 -41.36 28.29 -12.49
N PRO A 120 -41.31 27.28 -13.39
CA PRO A 120 -40.19 26.36 -13.49
C PRO A 120 -38.88 27.06 -13.89
N MET A 121 -37.76 26.69 -13.25
CA MET A 121 -36.45 27.12 -13.72
C MET A 121 -36.03 26.30 -14.94
N ARG A 122 -35.33 26.93 -15.89
CA ARG A 122 -34.98 26.33 -17.19
C ARG A 122 -33.55 26.75 -17.57
N PHE A 123 -32.70 25.77 -17.87
CA PHE A 123 -31.29 25.94 -18.23
C PHE A 123 -30.93 25.02 -19.41
N THR A 124 -29.75 25.23 -20.01
CA THR A 124 -29.19 24.36 -21.05
C THR A 124 -27.75 24.00 -20.73
N SER A 125 -27.32 22.82 -21.18
CA SER A 125 -25.91 22.43 -21.18
C SER A 125 -25.51 21.82 -22.52
N ASP A 126 -24.27 22.10 -22.93
CA ASP A 126 -23.63 21.53 -24.11
C ASP A 126 -22.70 20.34 -23.75
N ALA A 127 -22.77 19.88 -22.50
CA ALA A 127 -22.13 18.67 -22.01
C ALA A 127 -23.12 17.86 -21.16
N ALA A 128 -22.82 16.58 -20.89
CA ALA A 128 -23.63 15.70 -20.04
C ALA A 128 -23.52 16.01 -18.53
N GLU A 129 -23.36 17.28 -18.18
CA GLU A 129 -23.21 17.81 -16.84
C GLU A 129 -23.69 19.26 -16.72
N TRP A 130 -23.99 19.68 -15.49
CA TRP A 130 -24.36 21.06 -15.15
C TRP A 130 -23.99 21.35 -13.69
N VAL A 131 -23.47 22.56 -13.43
CA VAL A 131 -23.29 23.09 -12.07
C VAL A 131 -24.14 24.36 -11.99
N PRO A 132 -25.13 24.46 -11.08
CA PRO A 132 -25.92 25.68 -10.94
C PRO A 132 -25.02 26.84 -10.48
N PRO A 133 -25.10 28.03 -11.09
CA PRO A 133 -24.46 29.23 -10.57
C PRO A 133 -24.85 29.48 -9.11
N ALA A 134 -23.95 30.01 -8.28
CA ALA A 134 -24.18 30.09 -6.84
C ALA A 134 -25.51 30.78 -6.44
N ALA A 135 -25.88 31.87 -7.13
CA ALA A 135 -27.17 32.54 -6.92
C ALA A 135 -28.38 31.66 -7.30
N VAL A 136 -28.29 30.91 -8.40
CA VAL A 136 -29.32 29.93 -8.81
C VAL A 136 -29.43 28.81 -7.78
N TRP A 137 -28.31 28.30 -7.28
CA TRP A 137 -28.32 27.25 -6.24
C TRP A 137 -28.98 27.72 -4.94
N GLN A 138 -28.75 28.97 -4.51
CA GLN A 138 -29.45 29.51 -3.34
C GLN A 138 -30.95 29.66 -3.58
N GLN A 139 -31.40 30.03 -4.79
CA GLN A 139 -32.83 30.08 -5.12
C GLN A 139 -33.46 28.67 -5.19
N ILE A 140 -32.75 27.68 -5.74
CA ILE A 140 -33.19 26.27 -5.71
C ILE A 140 -33.35 25.82 -4.26
N LYS A 141 -32.34 26.04 -3.41
CA LYS A 141 -32.38 25.68 -1.99
C LYS A 141 -33.52 26.36 -1.22
N ALA A 142 -33.79 27.63 -1.51
CA ALA A 142 -34.90 28.36 -0.90
C ALA A 142 -36.29 27.83 -1.35
N ARG A 143 -36.44 27.43 -2.61
CA ARG A 143 -37.71 26.89 -3.16
C ARG A 143 -37.90 25.39 -2.91
N SER A 144 -36.88 24.65 -2.47
CA SER A 144 -36.95 23.23 -2.08
C SER A 144 -36.70 22.99 -0.59
N LEU A 145 -36.82 24.03 0.25
CA LEU A 145 -36.66 23.93 1.70
C LEU A 145 -37.80 23.09 2.30
N GLU A 146 -37.46 21.89 2.80
CA GLU A 146 -38.37 20.83 3.25
C GLU A 146 -39.48 20.43 2.26
N ALA A 147 -39.32 20.80 0.99
CA ALA A 147 -40.29 20.60 -0.09
C ALA A 147 -39.59 20.06 -1.34
N ASP A 148 -40.22 19.12 -2.03
CA ASP A 148 -39.59 18.43 -3.17
C ASP A 148 -39.51 19.31 -4.42
N ALA A 149 -38.39 19.21 -5.14
CA ALA A 149 -38.19 19.76 -6.46
C ALA A 149 -37.78 18.65 -7.44
N GLN A 150 -38.52 18.52 -8.54
CA GLN A 150 -38.18 17.60 -9.62
C GLN A 150 -37.21 18.28 -10.59
N VAL A 151 -36.07 17.64 -10.84
CA VAL A 151 -35.07 18.05 -11.84
C VAL A 151 -35.15 17.11 -13.03
N THR A 152 -35.70 17.59 -14.13
CA THR A 152 -35.90 16.85 -15.37
C THR A 152 -34.87 17.28 -16.40
N ILE A 153 -34.15 16.30 -16.98
CA ILE A 153 -33.10 16.53 -17.97
C ILE A 153 -33.50 15.86 -19.28
N ARG A 154 -33.49 16.64 -20.37
CA ARG A 154 -33.90 16.21 -21.71
C ARG A 154 -32.77 16.39 -22.71
N GLY A 155 -32.38 15.32 -23.40
CA GLY A 155 -31.50 15.39 -24.56
C GLY A 155 -32.26 15.81 -25.82
N ILE A 156 -31.67 16.72 -26.59
CA ILE A 156 -32.21 17.27 -27.83
C ILE A 156 -31.12 17.31 -28.92
N ASP A 157 -31.56 17.36 -30.17
CA ASP A 157 -30.77 17.73 -31.33
C ASP A 157 -30.93 19.25 -31.56
N ARG A 158 -29.83 20.00 -31.62
CA ARG A 158 -29.82 21.47 -31.83
C ARG A 158 -30.50 21.91 -33.11
N SER A 159 -30.57 21.05 -34.14
CA SER A 159 -31.29 21.32 -35.38
C SER A 159 -32.81 21.12 -35.25
N HIS A 160 -33.25 20.36 -34.24
CA HIS A 160 -34.66 20.04 -33.96
C HIS A 160 -35.03 20.29 -32.48
N PRO A 161 -34.80 21.48 -31.90
CA PRO A 161 -34.80 21.71 -30.45
C PRO A 161 -36.17 21.62 -29.76
N LYS A 162 -37.25 21.38 -30.51
CA LYS A 162 -38.58 21.05 -29.99
C LYS A 162 -38.79 19.55 -29.75
N VAL A 163 -37.94 18.69 -30.32
CA VAL A 163 -38.02 17.23 -30.20
C VAL A 163 -37.14 16.78 -29.04
N THR A 164 -37.77 16.17 -28.03
CA THR A 164 -37.05 15.48 -26.95
C THR A 164 -36.67 14.08 -27.44
N LEU A 165 -35.37 13.77 -27.47
CA LEU A 165 -34.85 12.47 -27.91
C LEU A 165 -34.61 11.53 -26.71
N SER A 166 -34.30 12.09 -25.55
CA SER A 166 -34.06 11.36 -24.31
C SER A 166 -34.59 12.17 -23.11
N GLU A 167 -35.04 11.52 -22.05
CA GLU A 167 -35.47 12.17 -20.82
C GLU A 167 -35.15 11.28 -19.60
N ALA A 168 -34.77 11.90 -18.48
CA ALA A 168 -34.94 11.33 -17.15
C ALA A 168 -35.16 12.45 -16.12
N ALA A 169 -35.71 12.10 -14.96
CA ALA A 169 -35.90 13.02 -13.84
C ALA A 169 -35.34 12.44 -12.53
N VAL A 170 -35.01 13.31 -11.58
CA VAL A 170 -34.73 12.98 -10.18
C VAL A 170 -35.41 13.99 -9.26
N THR A 171 -35.84 13.54 -8.09
CA THR A 171 -36.40 14.38 -7.03
C THR A 171 -35.28 14.80 -6.08
N ILE A 172 -35.22 16.08 -5.72
CA ILE A 172 -34.29 16.62 -4.73
C ILE A 172 -35.02 17.47 -3.70
N ARG A 173 -34.48 17.56 -2.49
CA ARG A 173 -34.96 18.43 -1.41
C ARG A 173 -33.79 19.13 -0.74
N THR A 174 -34.03 20.28 -0.13
CA THR A 174 -33.09 20.94 0.79
C THR A 174 -33.61 20.80 2.20
N SER A 175 -32.83 20.25 3.12
CA SER A 175 -33.25 20.24 4.53
C SER A 175 -32.97 21.58 5.20
N GLN A 176 -33.77 21.92 6.21
CA GLN A 176 -33.46 22.98 7.17
C GLN A 176 -32.16 22.74 7.94
N ASP A 177 -31.75 21.46 8.10
CA ASP A 177 -30.55 21.07 8.83
C ASP A 177 -29.29 21.46 8.03
N GLU A 178 -28.54 22.43 8.53
CA GLU A 178 -27.18 22.74 8.07
C GLU A 178 -26.19 21.67 8.55
N VAL A 179 -25.08 21.47 7.84
CA VAL A 179 -23.95 20.66 8.33
C VAL A 179 -23.21 21.41 9.43
N GLY A 180 -23.01 22.73 9.25
CA GLY A 180 -22.54 23.64 10.31
C GLY A 180 -21.11 23.42 10.81
N ALA A 181 -20.37 22.47 10.23
CA ALA A 181 -19.04 22.07 10.69
C ALA A 181 -18.08 21.76 9.51
N PRO A 182 -16.79 22.14 9.63
CA PRO A 182 -15.75 21.71 8.72
C PRO A 182 -15.40 20.23 8.88
N ILE A 183 -14.88 19.64 7.80
CA ILE A 183 -14.35 18.27 7.78
C ILE A 183 -12.81 18.37 7.72
N PHE A 184 -12.13 17.68 8.61
CA PHE A 184 -10.70 17.35 8.49
C PHE A 184 -10.58 15.99 7.77
N TYR A 185 -9.74 15.89 6.76
CA TYR A 185 -9.60 14.65 5.98
C TYR A 185 -8.26 14.51 5.26
N ARG A 186 -7.92 13.27 4.87
CA ARG A 186 -6.67 12.92 4.17
C ARG A 186 -6.92 12.73 2.66
N GLU A 187 -6.08 13.32 1.82
CA GLU A 187 -5.96 13.00 0.39
C GLU A 187 -4.70 12.15 0.14
N VAL A 188 -4.84 11.06 -0.62
CA VAL A 188 -3.76 10.12 -0.96
C VAL A 188 -3.69 9.90 -2.48
N ASN A 189 -2.52 10.05 -3.10
CA ASN A 189 -2.31 9.64 -4.50
C ASN A 189 -2.33 8.10 -4.62
N LEU A 190 -2.90 7.56 -5.71
CA LEU A 190 -2.86 6.12 -6.02
C LEU A 190 -1.87 5.82 -7.18
N PRO A 191 -1.32 4.60 -7.30
CA PRO A 191 -1.53 3.41 -6.46
C PRO A 191 -0.95 3.56 -5.05
N PHE A 192 -1.68 3.03 -4.06
CA PHE A 192 -1.40 3.22 -2.63
C PHE A 192 0.03 2.85 -2.21
N VAL A 193 0.60 1.79 -2.80
CA VAL A 193 1.99 1.35 -2.54
C VAL A 193 2.99 2.51 -2.69
N LYS A 194 2.87 3.32 -3.75
CA LYS A 194 3.75 4.48 -3.97
C LYS A 194 3.58 5.58 -2.92
N ALA A 195 2.36 5.76 -2.40
CA ALA A 195 2.09 6.74 -1.35
C ALA A 195 2.56 6.29 0.04
N VAL A 196 2.73 4.99 0.28
CA VAL A 196 3.41 4.47 1.48
C VAL A 196 4.93 4.59 1.36
N MET A 197 5.47 4.42 0.15
CA MET A 197 6.91 4.54 -0.13
C MET A 197 7.45 5.99 -0.09
N ASP A 198 6.65 6.98 -0.50
CA ASP A 198 6.97 8.41 -0.32
C ASP A 198 5.76 9.21 0.18
N PRO A 199 5.44 9.13 1.50
CA PRO A 199 4.31 9.83 2.09
C PRO A 199 4.38 11.35 1.91
N ALA A 200 5.60 11.92 1.92
CA ALA A 200 5.82 13.35 1.80
C ALA A 200 5.47 13.91 0.42
N ALA A 201 5.60 13.12 -0.64
CA ALA A 201 5.20 13.50 -2.00
C ALA A 201 3.70 13.28 -2.28
N TYR A 202 3.06 12.31 -1.60
CA TYR A 202 1.80 11.72 -2.05
C TYR A 202 0.63 11.81 -1.06
N ILE A 203 0.87 12.19 0.20
CA ILE A 203 -0.15 12.30 1.25
C ILE A 203 -0.22 13.75 1.77
N ARG A 204 -1.45 14.24 1.99
CA ARG A 204 -1.74 15.56 2.57
C ARG A 204 -3.08 15.55 3.31
N TRP A 205 -3.29 16.49 4.21
CA TRP A 205 -4.56 16.71 4.89
C TRP A 205 -5.14 18.07 4.56
N ARG A 206 -6.47 18.13 4.57
CA ARG A 206 -7.25 19.33 4.29
C ARG A 206 -8.28 19.56 5.39
N PHE A 207 -8.68 20.82 5.51
CA PHE A 207 -9.69 21.27 6.46
C PHE A 207 -10.61 22.31 5.79
N GLY A 208 -11.93 22.19 5.96
CA GLY A 208 -12.85 23.20 5.45
C GLY A 208 -14.33 22.78 5.42
N SER A 209 -15.19 23.76 5.19
CA SER A 209 -16.66 23.62 5.20
C SER A 209 -17.23 23.07 3.89
N VAL A 210 -18.36 22.36 3.99
CA VAL A 210 -19.20 21.93 2.85
C VAL A 210 -19.82 23.12 2.08
N SER A 211 -19.85 24.31 2.70
CA SER A 211 -20.26 25.57 2.07
C SER A 211 -19.19 26.21 1.18
N SER A 212 -17.96 25.66 1.17
CA SER A 212 -16.86 26.19 0.36
C SER A 212 -17.11 26.01 -1.14
N LEU A 213 -17.10 27.12 -1.89
CA LEU A 213 -17.15 27.13 -3.36
C LEU A 213 -15.87 26.59 -4.03
N HIS A 214 -14.81 26.35 -3.25
CA HIS A 214 -13.51 25.88 -3.72
C HIS A 214 -13.04 24.66 -2.92
N ARG A 215 -12.04 23.93 -3.42
CA ARG A 215 -11.44 22.80 -2.69
C ARG A 215 -10.85 23.28 -1.36
N PRO A 216 -11.16 22.63 -0.22
CA PRO A 216 -10.61 22.98 1.09
C PRO A 216 -9.06 23.11 1.07
N PRO A 217 -8.48 24.10 1.78
CA PRO A 217 -7.03 24.29 1.83
C PRO A 217 -6.28 23.07 2.38
N VAL A 218 -5.02 22.91 1.96
CA VAL A 218 -4.09 21.95 2.57
C VAL A 218 -3.59 22.54 3.88
N VAL A 219 -3.77 21.81 4.98
CA VAL A 219 -3.30 22.22 6.31
C VAL A 219 -2.06 21.44 6.78
N LEU A 220 -1.84 20.23 6.27
CA LEU A 220 -0.64 19.42 6.53
C LEU A 220 -0.20 18.70 5.25
N GLU A 221 1.10 18.69 4.96
CA GLU A 221 1.73 17.99 3.84
C GLU A 221 3.20 17.70 4.18
N LYS A 222 3.93 16.99 3.31
CA LYS A 222 5.39 16.76 3.39
C LYS A 222 5.87 15.98 4.63
N MET A 223 4.96 15.33 5.35
CA MET A 223 5.27 14.35 6.40
C MET A 223 6.00 13.14 5.77
N PRO A 224 7.27 12.84 6.10
CA PRO A 224 8.04 11.73 5.49
C PRO A 224 7.74 10.35 6.11
N LEU A 225 6.72 10.30 6.96
CA LEU A 225 6.35 9.20 7.83
C LEU A 225 4.83 8.99 7.76
N CYS A 226 4.34 7.89 8.30
CA CYS A 226 2.94 7.51 8.16
C CYS A 226 2.05 8.32 9.11
N GLY A 227 1.16 9.14 8.56
CA GLY A 227 0.03 9.71 9.28
C GLY A 227 -1.24 8.95 8.92
N ASN A 228 -1.91 8.36 9.91
CA ASN A 228 -3.11 7.54 9.70
C ASN A 228 -4.32 8.10 10.45
N CYS A 229 -4.61 7.55 11.63
CA CYS A 229 -5.81 7.84 12.37
C CYS A 229 -5.68 9.20 13.03
N HIS A 230 -6.82 9.87 13.15
CA HIS A 230 -6.94 11.12 13.88
C HIS A 230 -8.34 11.19 14.46
N SER A 231 -8.48 11.97 15.53
CA SER A 231 -9.73 12.17 16.25
C SER A 231 -9.69 13.50 16.98
N PHE A 232 -10.86 14.03 17.32
CA PHE A 232 -10.98 15.28 18.08
C PHE A 232 -11.82 15.06 19.35
N SER A 233 -11.59 15.90 20.35
CA SER A 233 -12.51 16.04 21.49
C SER A 233 -13.89 16.54 21.01
N ARG A 234 -14.96 16.34 21.80
CA ARG A 234 -16.36 16.62 21.40
C ARG A 234 -16.62 18.09 21.07
N ASN A 235 -15.82 18.99 21.63
CA ASN A 235 -15.82 20.43 21.41
C ASN A 235 -14.80 20.90 20.34
N GLY A 236 -14.16 19.99 19.62
CA GLY A 236 -13.17 20.30 18.58
C GLY A 236 -11.87 20.97 19.06
N SER A 237 -11.64 21.11 20.38
CA SER A 237 -10.51 21.91 20.92
C SER A 237 -9.19 21.15 21.02
N LEU A 238 -9.20 19.82 20.89
CA LEU A 238 -8.02 18.96 20.95
C LEU A 238 -8.03 17.98 19.79
N ILE A 239 -6.91 17.83 19.07
CA ILE A 239 -6.69 16.75 18.10
C ILE A 239 -5.73 15.72 18.69
N GLY A 240 -6.01 14.45 18.46
CA GLY A 240 -5.04 13.36 18.59
C GLY A 240 -4.82 12.71 17.23
N MET A 241 -3.58 12.40 16.87
CA MET A 241 -3.22 11.85 15.54
C MET A 241 -2.02 10.90 15.60
N ASP A 242 -2.10 9.78 14.88
CA ASP A 242 -0.98 8.86 14.67
C ASP A 242 0.14 9.57 13.90
N VAL A 243 1.36 9.56 14.44
CA VAL A 243 2.57 10.07 13.76
C VAL A 243 3.75 9.16 14.08
N ASP A 244 4.37 8.49 13.10
CA ASP A 244 5.65 7.83 13.42
C ASP A 244 6.67 8.93 13.86
N TYR A 245 7.46 8.67 14.91
CA TYR A 245 8.58 9.53 15.34
C TYR A 245 9.71 8.71 15.94
N GLY A 246 10.97 9.09 15.71
CA GLY A 246 12.13 8.49 16.38
C GLY A 246 12.37 7.02 16.06
N SER A 247 12.00 6.57 14.85
CA SER A 247 11.88 5.14 14.45
C SER A 247 10.69 4.39 15.05
N ASP A 248 9.90 5.03 15.91
CA ASP A 248 8.80 4.39 16.60
C ASP A 248 7.44 4.69 15.96
N LYS A 249 6.75 3.60 15.60
CA LYS A 249 5.42 3.60 15.00
C LYS A 249 4.29 3.60 16.04
N GLY A 250 4.65 3.53 17.32
CA GLY A 250 3.72 3.72 18.45
C GLY A 250 3.42 5.19 18.78
N SER A 251 4.04 6.14 18.07
CA SER A 251 3.99 7.56 18.41
C SER A 251 2.66 8.23 18.02
N TYR A 252 2.15 9.09 18.91
CA TYR A 252 0.85 9.74 18.79
C TYR A 252 0.92 11.17 19.31
N VAL A 253 0.59 12.16 18.47
CA VAL A 253 0.60 13.58 18.86
C VAL A 253 -0.76 13.98 19.42
N ILE A 254 -0.76 14.74 20.51
CA ILE A 254 -1.95 15.28 21.16
C ILE A 254 -1.80 16.80 21.27
N CYS A 255 -2.52 17.56 20.43
CA CYS A 255 -2.32 19.00 20.27
C CYS A 255 -3.63 19.78 20.48
N PRO A 256 -3.62 20.90 21.23
CA PRO A 256 -4.71 21.88 21.19
C PRO A 256 -4.90 22.42 19.78
N VAL A 257 -6.14 22.61 19.35
CA VAL A 257 -6.50 23.13 18.03
C VAL A 257 -6.32 24.64 17.98
N SER A 258 -5.57 25.11 16.99
CA SER A 258 -5.25 26.53 16.76
C SER A 258 -5.01 26.80 15.27
N GLN A 259 -5.12 28.06 14.83
CA GLN A 259 -4.97 28.40 13.41
C GLN A 259 -3.60 28.01 12.85
N GLU A 260 -2.54 28.28 13.63
CA GLU A 260 -1.19 27.76 13.42
C GLU A 260 -0.91 26.72 14.52
N MET A 261 -0.73 25.46 14.13
CA MET A 261 -0.41 24.34 15.02
C MET A 261 1.06 23.93 14.83
N VAL A 262 1.72 23.49 15.90
CA VAL A 262 3.06 22.91 15.85
C VAL A 262 3.05 21.57 16.57
N TYR A 263 3.32 20.50 15.83
CA TYR A 263 3.59 19.18 16.38
C TYR A 263 5.08 19.10 16.71
N ASP A 264 5.39 18.90 18.00
CA ASP A 264 6.74 18.83 18.56
C ASP A 264 6.79 17.75 19.66
N ASN A 265 7.99 17.35 20.06
CA ASN A 265 8.21 16.22 20.97
C ASN A 265 7.41 16.31 22.29
N PRO A 266 7.26 17.48 22.97
CA PRO A 266 6.46 17.58 24.20
C PRO A 266 4.96 17.28 24.02
N LYS A 267 4.45 17.24 22.79
CA LYS A 267 3.06 16.85 22.48
C LYS A 267 2.92 15.40 21.99
N ILE A 268 4.01 14.65 21.90
CA ILE A 268 4.02 13.27 21.41
C ILE A 268 4.19 12.31 22.59
N ILE A 269 3.29 11.33 22.67
CA ILE A 269 3.47 10.12 23.48
C ILE A 269 3.85 8.96 22.57
N THR A 270 4.42 7.86 23.09
CA THR A 270 4.44 6.59 22.36
C THR A 270 3.77 5.46 23.13
N TRP A 271 2.90 4.72 22.44
CA TRP A 271 2.35 3.46 22.95
C TRP A 271 3.43 2.41 23.26
N SER A 272 4.65 2.54 22.72
CA SER A 272 5.79 1.70 23.11
C SER A 272 6.36 2.01 24.50
N ASP A 273 5.85 3.01 25.22
CA ASP A 273 6.07 3.18 26.66
C ASP A 273 5.18 2.23 27.49
N TYR A 274 4.03 1.79 26.96
CA TYR A 274 3.11 0.88 27.68
C TYR A 274 3.74 -0.50 27.86
N LYS A 275 4.04 -0.83 29.12
CA LYS A 275 4.71 -2.06 29.55
C LYS A 275 5.96 -2.36 28.73
N ARG A 276 6.90 -1.40 28.65
CA ARG A 276 8.15 -1.57 27.89
C ARG A 276 9.00 -2.74 28.39
N GLU A 277 8.92 -3.01 29.69
CA GLU A 277 9.64 -4.07 30.41
C GLU A 277 9.31 -5.50 29.95
N ASP A 278 8.15 -5.73 29.32
CA ASP A 278 7.80 -7.05 28.76
C ASP A 278 8.51 -7.37 27.42
N ASN A 279 9.26 -6.41 26.86
CA ASN A 279 9.96 -6.47 25.58
C ASN A 279 9.06 -6.78 24.35
N ARG A 280 7.73 -6.69 24.49
CA ARG A 280 6.74 -6.82 23.41
C ARG A 280 6.42 -5.45 22.83
N GLY A 281 7.02 -5.15 21.67
CA GLY A 281 6.69 -3.95 20.90
C GLY A 281 5.22 -3.89 20.46
N THR A 282 4.73 -2.67 20.27
CA THR A 282 3.34 -2.33 19.90
C THR A 282 3.35 -1.23 18.82
N LEU A 283 2.21 -0.93 18.20
CA LEU A 283 2.02 0.15 17.23
C LEU A 283 0.91 1.14 17.66
N GLY A 284 0.00 0.76 18.57
CA GLY A 284 -1.02 1.69 19.05
C GLY A 284 -2.07 2.00 17.97
N LEU A 285 -2.75 0.96 17.48
CA LEU A 285 -3.61 1.07 16.31
C LEU A 285 -4.97 1.71 16.63
N LEU A 286 -5.41 2.59 15.71
CA LEU A 286 -6.78 3.13 15.65
C LEU A 286 -7.13 3.97 16.89
N SER A 287 -6.16 4.77 17.35
CA SER A 287 -6.18 5.55 18.59
C SER A 287 -7.20 6.69 18.59
N GLN A 288 -8.05 6.80 19.63
CA GLN A 288 -9.06 7.87 19.76
C GLN A 288 -8.96 8.67 21.07
N VAL A 289 -8.97 10.00 20.95
CA VAL A 289 -9.18 10.98 22.02
C VAL A 289 -10.62 10.88 22.56
N SER A 290 -10.76 11.00 23.87
CA SER A 290 -12.03 11.01 24.61
C SER A 290 -12.84 12.30 24.43
N PRO A 291 -14.16 12.32 24.76
CA PRO A 291 -15.02 13.48 24.53
C PRO A 291 -14.58 14.74 25.27
N ASP A 292 -14.09 14.61 26.51
CA ASP A 292 -13.51 15.68 27.33
C ASP A 292 -12.03 15.96 26.99
N GLY A 293 -11.42 15.10 26.19
CA GLY A 293 -10.02 15.16 25.79
C GLY A 293 -9.03 14.71 26.87
N ARG A 294 -9.46 14.17 28.02
CA ARG A 294 -8.52 13.74 29.09
C ARG A 294 -7.78 12.46 28.74
N TYR A 295 -8.51 11.46 28.28
CA TYR A 295 -8.00 10.14 27.94
C TYR A 295 -7.77 9.97 26.44
N VAL A 296 -6.84 9.10 26.07
CA VAL A 296 -6.74 8.51 24.72
C VAL A 296 -6.83 7.00 24.87
N ILE A 297 -7.63 6.33 24.04
CA ILE A 297 -7.70 4.86 23.98
C ILE A 297 -7.03 4.35 22.70
N SER A 298 -6.42 3.16 22.74
CA SER A 298 -5.78 2.55 21.57
C SER A 298 -5.71 1.02 21.65
N THR A 299 -5.45 0.39 20.50
CA THR A 299 -5.14 -1.05 20.38
C THR A 299 -3.65 -1.26 20.59
N VAL A 300 -3.24 -1.89 21.69
CA VAL A 300 -1.83 -2.09 22.05
C VAL A 300 -1.43 -3.56 22.15
N LYS A 301 -0.13 -3.81 22.19
CA LYS A 301 0.52 -5.14 22.08
C LYS A 301 0.02 -5.90 20.84
N ASP A 302 -0.25 -5.12 19.79
CA ASP A 302 -1.00 -5.47 18.60
C ASP A 302 -0.16 -6.23 17.56
N ARG A 303 -0.85 -6.98 16.70
CA ARG A 303 -0.29 -7.56 15.47
C ARG A 303 -1.34 -7.52 14.37
N SER A 304 -0.93 -7.14 13.16
CA SER A 304 -1.83 -7.06 12.00
C SER A 304 -1.39 -7.91 10.81
N VAL A 305 -2.39 -8.36 10.07
CA VAL A 305 -2.26 -8.63 8.63
C VAL A 305 -2.21 -7.27 7.94
N PHE A 306 -1.18 -7.03 7.14
CA PHE A 306 -1.08 -5.87 6.27
C PHE A 306 -0.42 -6.30 4.96
N ALA A 307 -1.21 -6.55 3.92
CA ALA A 307 -0.73 -6.95 2.61
C ALA A 307 -1.21 -5.98 1.53
N ALA A 308 -0.42 -5.77 0.49
CA ALA A 308 -0.88 -5.09 -0.72
C ALA A 308 -1.80 -6.02 -1.55
N ALA A 309 -2.61 -5.43 -2.43
CA ALA A 309 -3.42 -6.16 -3.40
C ALA A 309 -3.48 -5.41 -4.74
N ASP A 310 -3.61 -6.13 -5.85
CA ASP A 310 -3.49 -5.57 -7.20
C ASP A 310 -4.72 -4.75 -7.65
N ASP A 311 -5.86 -4.89 -6.98
CA ASP A 311 -7.05 -4.06 -7.26
C ASP A 311 -6.80 -2.62 -6.83
N LEU A 312 -6.63 -1.70 -7.79
CA LEU A 312 -6.43 -0.26 -7.55
C LEU A 312 -7.49 0.38 -6.62
N ALA A 313 -8.71 -0.17 -6.58
CA ALA A 313 -9.73 0.26 -5.63
C ALA A 313 -9.48 -0.33 -4.23
N PHE A 314 -9.24 -1.64 -4.13
CA PHE A 314 -9.14 -2.37 -2.86
C PHE A 314 -7.69 -2.83 -2.59
N SER A 315 -6.75 -1.89 -2.74
CA SER A 315 -5.32 -2.17 -2.94
C SER A 315 -4.53 -2.58 -1.68
N GLN A 316 -5.21 -2.91 -0.59
CA GLN A 316 -4.60 -3.50 0.61
C GLN A 316 -5.62 -4.34 1.38
N LEU A 317 -5.13 -5.38 2.05
CA LEU A 317 -5.82 -6.11 3.10
C LEU A 317 -5.17 -5.74 4.44
N PHE A 318 -5.91 -5.06 5.33
CA PHE A 318 -5.42 -4.65 6.64
C PHE A 318 -6.43 -4.97 7.74
N PHE A 319 -6.03 -5.80 8.72
CA PHE A 319 -6.80 -6.01 9.95
C PHE A 319 -5.90 -6.49 11.10
N PRO A 320 -6.18 -6.07 12.35
CA PRO A 320 -5.49 -6.60 13.52
C PRO A 320 -5.97 -8.02 13.84
N VAL A 321 -5.04 -8.88 14.25
CA VAL A 321 -5.28 -10.30 14.58
C VAL A 321 -4.87 -10.64 16.01
N GLN A 322 -4.12 -9.75 16.67
CA GLN A 322 -3.85 -9.71 18.11
C GLN A 322 -3.85 -8.23 18.56
N GLY A 323 -4.15 -7.98 19.83
CA GLY A 323 -4.12 -6.64 20.43
C GLY A 323 -5.21 -6.47 21.48
N ILE A 324 -4.92 -5.66 22.50
CA ILE A 324 -5.82 -5.36 23.63
C ILE A 324 -6.13 -3.86 23.68
N LEU A 325 -7.20 -3.46 24.37
CA LEU A 325 -7.44 -2.04 24.61
C LEU A 325 -6.65 -1.54 25.83
N ALA A 326 -5.95 -0.44 25.64
CA ALA A 326 -5.30 0.33 26.68
C ALA A 326 -5.65 1.81 26.54
N TYR A 327 -5.50 2.57 27.63
CA TYR A 327 -5.68 4.01 27.64
C TYR A 327 -4.48 4.74 28.23
N TYR A 328 -4.30 5.97 27.80
CA TYR A 328 -3.37 6.95 28.35
C TYR A 328 -4.18 8.06 29.02
N ASP A 329 -3.90 8.37 30.29
CA ASP A 329 -4.48 9.51 31.00
C ASP A 329 -3.52 10.70 30.91
N ARG A 330 -3.92 11.75 30.19
CA ARG A 330 -3.08 12.95 29.97
C ARG A 330 -2.85 13.76 31.24
N HIS A 331 -3.67 13.61 32.29
CA HIS A 331 -3.53 14.38 33.53
C HIS A 331 -2.46 13.78 34.45
N THR A 332 -2.26 12.46 34.40
CA THR A 332 -1.24 11.75 35.19
C THR A 332 -0.04 11.29 34.35
N ALA A 333 -0.11 11.43 33.02
CA ALA A 333 0.88 10.96 32.05
C ALA A 333 1.19 9.45 32.17
N THR A 334 0.16 8.63 32.42
CA THR A 334 0.32 7.18 32.63
C THR A 334 -0.52 6.33 31.67
N PHE A 335 0.03 5.16 31.31
CA PHE A 335 -0.60 4.16 30.44
C PHE A 335 -1.16 2.99 31.27
N HIS A 336 -2.35 2.52 30.92
CA HIS A 336 -3.07 1.47 31.63
C HIS A 336 -3.75 0.52 30.64
N ALA A 337 -3.86 -0.77 30.99
CA ALA A 337 -4.83 -1.64 30.33
C ALA A 337 -6.26 -1.15 30.67
N LEU A 338 -7.24 -1.40 29.81
CA LEU A 338 -8.66 -1.23 30.14
C LEU A 338 -9.23 -2.55 30.67
N PRO A 339 -9.47 -2.72 31.99
CA PRO A 339 -9.82 -4.02 32.55
C PRO A 339 -11.14 -4.56 32.00
N GLY A 340 -11.12 -5.80 31.53
CA GLY A 340 -12.23 -6.44 30.82
C GLY A 340 -12.19 -6.25 29.29
N ALA A 341 -11.39 -5.30 28.78
CA ALA A 341 -11.05 -5.15 27.37
C ALA A 341 -9.58 -5.51 27.07
N ASP A 342 -8.96 -6.29 27.98
CA ASP A 342 -7.53 -6.61 28.03
C ASP A 342 -7.19 -8.12 27.97
N ASP A 343 -8.19 -8.98 27.77
CA ASP A 343 -8.04 -10.42 27.54
C ASP A 343 -7.32 -10.75 26.20
N GLU A 344 -6.05 -11.20 26.28
CA GLU A 344 -5.22 -11.58 25.12
C GLU A 344 -5.73 -12.82 24.34
N ARG A 345 -6.74 -13.54 24.82
CA ARG A 345 -7.42 -14.59 24.05
C ARG A 345 -8.26 -14.01 22.89
N TYR A 346 -8.44 -12.69 22.89
CA TYR A 346 -9.17 -11.94 21.87
C TYR A 346 -8.28 -10.84 21.27
N VAL A 347 -8.55 -10.47 20.03
CA VAL A 347 -8.14 -9.16 19.49
C VAL A 347 -9.26 -8.16 19.73
N GLN A 348 -8.91 -6.99 20.24
CA GLN A 348 -9.84 -5.97 20.74
C GLN A 348 -9.37 -4.61 20.23
N THR A 349 -10.17 -3.95 19.39
CA THR A 349 -9.71 -2.82 18.56
C THR A 349 -10.87 -1.87 18.21
N ASN A 350 -10.63 -0.78 17.48
CA ASN A 350 -11.63 0.27 17.21
C ASN A 350 -12.31 0.83 18.48
N GLY A 351 -11.61 0.92 19.60
CA GLY A 351 -12.15 1.49 20.83
C GLY A 351 -12.64 2.92 20.58
N THR A 352 -13.95 3.11 20.64
CA THR A 352 -14.63 4.38 20.33
C THR A 352 -15.46 4.84 21.51
N TRP A 353 -15.27 6.10 21.91
CA TRP A 353 -15.95 6.67 23.06
C TRP A 353 -17.42 7.01 22.77
N SER A 354 -18.29 6.72 23.74
CA SER A 354 -19.63 7.30 23.84
C SER A 354 -19.57 8.82 24.09
N PRO A 355 -20.59 9.62 23.72
CA PRO A 355 -20.49 11.10 23.78
C PRO A 355 -20.36 11.69 25.18
N ASP A 356 -20.68 10.92 26.23
CA ASP A 356 -20.53 11.30 27.65
C ASP A 356 -19.30 10.65 28.32
N GLY A 357 -18.52 9.87 27.57
CA GLY A 357 -17.30 9.20 28.03
C GLY A 357 -17.51 7.99 28.95
N LYS A 358 -18.75 7.60 29.28
CA LYS A 358 -19.00 6.53 30.26
C LYS A 358 -18.76 5.13 29.69
N TYR A 359 -18.99 4.94 28.39
CA TYR A 359 -18.82 3.67 27.68
C TYR A 359 -17.82 3.78 26.53
N VAL A 360 -17.16 2.66 26.24
CA VAL A 360 -16.39 2.41 25.02
C VAL A 360 -17.07 1.29 24.25
N VAL A 361 -17.30 1.49 22.95
CA VAL A 361 -17.69 0.43 22.00
C VAL A 361 -16.47 0.04 21.15
N PHE A 362 -16.29 -1.24 20.88
CA PHE A 362 -15.10 -1.77 20.24
C PHE A 362 -15.38 -3.03 19.40
N ALA A 363 -14.52 -3.30 18.43
CA ALA A 363 -14.54 -4.50 17.61
C ALA A 363 -13.71 -5.62 18.28
N ARG A 364 -14.28 -6.80 18.44
CA ARG A 364 -13.68 -7.97 19.10
C ARG A 364 -13.66 -9.18 18.15
N SER A 365 -12.59 -9.96 18.17
CA SER A 365 -12.56 -11.32 17.59
C SER A 365 -11.68 -12.24 18.42
N LYS A 366 -11.69 -13.56 18.16
CA LYS A 366 -10.77 -14.50 18.80
C LYS A 366 -9.35 -14.22 18.30
N ALA A 367 -8.37 -14.12 19.21
CA ALA A 367 -6.99 -13.83 18.84
C ALA A 367 -6.42 -14.92 17.94
N TYR A 368 -5.73 -14.52 16.88
CA TYR A 368 -5.03 -15.44 16.00
C TYR A 368 -3.76 -15.95 16.69
N GLN A 369 -3.55 -17.26 16.63
CA GLN A 369 -2.38 -17.91 17.22
C GLN A 369 -1.66 -18.73 16.15
N SER A 370 -0.46 -18.30 15.78
CA SER A 370 0.42 -18.97 14.82
C SER A 370 1.89 -18.75 15.20
N PRO A 371 2.77 -19.77 15.12
CA PRO A 371 4.20 -19.62 15.37
C PRO A 371 4.89 -18.60 14.46
N ALA A 372 4.46 -18.46 13.21
CA ALA A 372 5.01 -17.46 12.27
C ALA A 372 4.78 -16.03 12.80
N PHE A 373 3.54 -15.73 13.20
CA PHE A 373 3.18 -14.42 13.75
C PHE A 373 3.86 -14.10 15.09
N ARG A 374 4.27 -15.11 15.88
CA ARG A 374 5.08 -14.89 17.10
C ARG A 374 6.47 -14.30 16.79
N LYS A 375 7.08 -14.64 15.66
CA LYS A 375 8.42 -14.16 15.25
C LYS A 375 8.41 -12.87 14.39
N LYS A 376 7.25 -12.43 13.92
CA LYS A 376 7.10 -11.34 12.92
C LYS A 376 7.71 -10.01 13.39
N ARG A 377 8.40 -9.28 12.51
CA ARG A 377 8.90 -7.91 12.73
C ARG A 377 7.87 -6.84 12.30
N ARG A 378 8.10 -5.56 12.63
CA ARG A 378 7.25 -4.42 12.20
C ARG A 378 7.37 -4.23 10.67
N GLY A 379 6.25 -4.19 9.93
CA GLY A 379 6.26 -3.97 8.47
C GLY A 379 5.01 -4.48 7.75
N LEU A 380 5.06 -4.49 6.41
CA LEU A 380 4.13 -5.28 5.58
C LEU A 380 4.27 -6.78 5.92
N SER A 381 3.17 -7.53 5.82
CA SER A 381 3.22 -8.99 5.75
C SER A 381 3.92 -9.42 4.48
N ARG A 382 4.77 -10.45 4.55
CA ARG A 382 5.11 -11.20 3.34
C ARG A 382 3.90 -12.05 2.92
N PRO A 383 3.65 -12.32 1.63
CA PRO A 383 2.47 -13.09 1.20
C PRO A 383 2.37 -14.47 1.86
N GLU A 384 3.50 -15.15 2.05
CA GLU A 384 3.59 -16.47 2.69
C GLU A 384 3.16 -16.47 4.17
N ASP A 385 3.38 -15.38 4.92
CA ASP A 385 2.93 -15.25 6.31
C ASP A 385 1.39 -15.28 6.44
N VAL A 386 0.68 -14.88 5.37
CA VAL A 386 -0.76 -14.56 5.39
C VAL A 386 -1.56 -15.22 4.27
N ALA A 387 -1.00 -16.23 3.61
CA ALA A 387 -1.61 -16.92 2.46
C ALA A 387 -3.04 -17.42 2.78
N GLU A 388 -3.28 -18.01 3.96
CA GLU A 388 -4.60 -18.48 4.37
C GLU A 388 -5.70 -17.39 4.40
N PHE A 389 -5.32 -16.11 4.57
CA PHE A 389 -6.25 -14.97 4.49
C PHE A 389 -6.38 -14.44 3.06
N LEU A 390 -5.27 -14.33 2.32
CA LEU A 390 -5.25 -13.85 0.93
C LEU A 390 -5.99 -14.79 -0.02
N GLU A 391 -5.85 -16.10 0.17
CA GLU A 391 -6.54 -17.13 -0.60
C GLU A 391 -8.01 -17.33 -0.17
N GLY A 392 -8.50 -16.55 0.81
CA GLY A 392 -9.86 -16.64 1.35
C GLY A 392 -10.16 -17.92 2.14
N ARG A 393 -9.15 -18.77 2.39
CA ARG A 393 -9.28 -20.07 3.07
C ARG A 393 -9.68 -19.92 4.54
N ARG A 394 -9.33 -18.81 5.19
CA ARG A 394 -9.64 -18.54 6.60
C ARG A 394 -10.46 -17.25 6.78
N PRO A 395 -11.71 -17.33 7.26
CA PRO A 395 -12.45 -16.15 7.66
C PRO A 395 -11.88 -15.58 8.98
N PHE A 396 -11.85 -14.26 9.08
CA PHE A 396 -11.60 -13.55 10.34
C PHE A 396 -12.70 -12.47 10.46
N LYS A 397 -13.50 -12.50 11.52
CA LYS A 397 -14.72 -11.68 11.64
C LYS A 397 -14.75 -10.99 12.99
N PHE A 398 -15.18 -9.73 13.01
CA PHE A 398 -15.31 -8.95 14.23
C PHE A 398 -16.78 -8.81 14.66
N ASP A 399 -17.00 -8.87 15.97
CA ASP A 399 -18.26 -8.55 16.64
C ASP A 399 -18.11 -7.21 17.37
N LEU A 400 -19.16 -6.40 17.43
CA LEU A 400 -19.14 -5.18 18.25
C LEU A 400 -19.53 -5.47 19.69
N TRP A 401 -18.68 -5.04 20.63
CA TRP A 401 -18.86 -5.16 22.08
C TRP A 401 -18.82 -3.78 22.72
N ARG A 402 -19.46 -3.60 23.87
CA ARG A 402 -19.39 -2.39 24.70
C ARG A 402 -18.84 -2.70 26.08
N ILE A 403 -18.20 -1.73 26.72
CA ILE A 403 -17.69 -1.84 28.10
C ILE A 403 -17.84 -0.49 28.82
N PRO A 404 -18.27 -0.45 30.09
CA PRO A 404 -18.22 0.78 30.87
C PRO A 404 -16.76 1.13 31.21
N PHE A 405 -16.35 2.38 30.97
CA PHE A 405 -14.98 2.83 31.19
C PHE A 405 -14.67 3.06 32.68
N ASN A 406 -15.65 3.53 33.46
CA ASN A 406 -15.58 3.69 34.92
C ASN A 406 -14.30 4.41 35.41
N ASN A 407 -13.93 5.53 34.76
CA ASN A 407 -12.69 6.28 35.01
C ASN A 407 -11.43 5.40 34.93
N GLY A 408 -11.37 4.51 33.94
CA GLY A 408 -10.25 3.60 33.70
C GLY A 408 -10.31 2.27 34.46
N LYS A 409 -11.28 2.09 35.37
CA LYS A 409 -11.49 0.82 36.09
C LYS A 409 -12.09 -0.30 35.22
N GLY A 410 -12.68 0.05 34.07
CA GLY A 410 -13.32 -0.90 33.17
C GLY A 410 -14.54 -1.58 33.79
N GLY A 411 -14.83 -2.81 33.38
CA GLY A 411 -15.95 -3.61 33.87
C GLY A 411 -16.22 -4.84 33.01
N THR A 412 -17.43 -5.39 33.11
CA THR A 412 -17.84 -6.51 32.24
C THR A 412 -18.07 -6.01 30.80
N PRO A 413 -17.41 -6.58 29.78
CA PRO A 413 -17.73 -6.30 28.39
C PRO A 413 -19.00 -7.06 27.97
N GLU A 414 -19.87 -6.42 27.20
CA GLU A 414 -21.14 -6.97 26.71
C GLU A 414 -21.17 -7.00 25.18
N PRO A 415 -21.70 -8.06 24.54
CA PRO A 415 -21.90 -8.08 23.10
C PRO A 415 -23.02 -7.11 22.72
N LEU A 416 -22.79 -6.22 21.75
CA LEU A 416 -23.81 -5.32 21.23
C LEU A 416 -24.77 -6.14 20.34
N GLU A 417 -25.96 -6.44 20.86
CA GLU A 417 -27.00 -7.20 20.14
C GLU A 417 -27.23 -6.63 18.73
N GLY A 418 -27.39 -7.51 17.73
CA GLY A 418 -27.54 -7.15 16.31
C GLY A 418 -26.24 -6.81 15.59
N ALA A 419 -25.19 -6.40 16.31
CA ALA A 419 -23.83 -6.18 15.79
C ALA A 419 -22.78 -7.19 16.32
N SER A 420 -23.22 -8.14 17.15
CA SER A 420 -22.48 -9.31 17.64
C SER A 420 -23.16 -10.62 17.20
N ASN A 421 -22.38 -11.69 17.04
CA ASN A 421 -22.80 -13.08 16.76
C ASN A 421 -23.64 -13.27 15.48
N ASN A 422 -23.71 -12.25 14.61
CA ASN A 422 -24.57 -12.21 13.43
C ASN A 422 -23.96 -12.88 12.17
N GLY A 423 -22.86 -13.62 12.33
CA GLY A 423 -22.17 -14.31 11.25
C GLY A 423 -21.43 -13.42 10.25
N MET A 424 -21.43 -12.09 10.45
CA MET A 424 -20.73 -11.10 9.62
C MET A 424 -19.54 -10.50 10.40
N SER A 425 -18.76 -9.65 9.73
CA SER A 425 -17.71 -8.85 10.35
C SER A 425 -18.18 -7.40 10.51
N ASN A 426 -18.13 -6.86 11.72
CA ASN A 426 -18.71 -5.59 12.15
C ASN A 426 -17.60 -4.74 12.80
N TYR A 427 -17.34 -3.52 12.29
CA TYR A 427 -16.16 -2.72 12.67
C TYR A 427 -16.40 -1.20 12.48
N PHE A 428 -15.48 -0.36 12.97
CA PHE A 428 -15.63 1.12 13.05
C PHE A 428 -16.99 1.60 13.59
N PRO A 429 -17.38 1.25 14.82
CA PRO A 429 -18.51 1.92 15.47
C PRO A 429 -18.24 3.42 15.67
N LYS A 430 -19.24 4.27 15.43
CA LYS A 430 -19.25 5.71 15.72
C LYS A 430 -20.61 6.10 16.31
N TYR A 431 -20.63 6.52 17.57
CA TYR A 431 -21.84 7.05 18.22
C TYR A 431 -22.31 8.36 17.57
N SER A 432 -23.62 8.57 17.48
CA SER A 432 -24.21 9.87 17.20
C SER A 432 -23.92 10.86 18.34
N PRO A 433 -23.88 12.19 18.11
CA PRO A 433 -23.54 13.18 19.15
C PRO A 433 -24.54 13.25 20.31
N ASP A 434 -25.76 12.78 20.11
CA ASP A 434 -26.82 12.65 21.13
C ASP A 434 -26.81 11.29 21.86
N GLY A 435 -25.94 10.37 21.44
CA GLY A 435 -25.75 9.05 22.06
C GLY A 435 -26.83 8.02 21.76
N LYS A 436 -27.82 8.30 20.90
CA LYS A 436 -28.92 7.34 20.59
C LYS A 436 -28.53 6.22 19.63
N TRP A 437 -27.60 6.49 18.70
CA TRP A 437 -27.30 5.60 17.59
C TRP A 437 -25.81 5.28 17.52
N ILE A 438 -25.47 4.08 17.01
CA ILE A 438 -24.13 3.74 16.54
C ILE A 438 -24.22 3.45 15.04
N VAL A 439 -23.41 4.14 14.23
CA VAL A 439 -23.18 3.78 12.83
C VAL A 439 -21.87 3.01 12.72
N PHE A 440 -21.88 1.90 11.99
CA PHE A 440 -20.73 1.00 11.86
C PHE A 440 -20.68 0.34 10.47
N CYS A 441 -19.55 -0.28 10.16
CA CYS A 441 -19.28 -0.95 8.89
C CYS A 441 -19.51 -2.45 9.04
N ARG A 442 -20.19 -3.08 8.08
CA ARG A 442 -20.40 -4.53 8.01
C ARG A 442 -19.90 -5.09 6.68
N ALA A 443 -19.16 -6.19 6.72
CA ALA A 443 -18.69 -6.98 5.57
C ALA A 443 -18.77 -8.48 5.89
N LYS A 444 -18.63 -9.39 4.91
CA LYS A 444 -18.64 -10.84 5.20
C LYS A 444 -17.47 -11.29 6.07
N ASN A 445 -16.29 -10.74 5.81
CA ASN A 445 -15.02 -11.06 6.46
C ASN A 445 -14.19 -9.78 6.65
N PHE A 446 -13.16 -9.89 7.50
CA PHE A 446 -12.09 -8.92 7.72
C PHE A 446 -12.58 -7.53 8.17
N MET A 447 -11.67 -6.56 8.14
CA MET A 447 -11.90 -5.16 8.46
C MET A 447 -11.27 -4.33 7.33
N LEU A 448 -11.71 -3.07 7.17
CA LEU A 448 -11.15 -2.07 6.25
C LEU A 448 -11.18 -2.43 4.75
N LEU A 449 -11.62 -1.49 3.92
CA LEU A 449 -11.55 -1.58 2.45
C LEU A 449 -12.09 -2.90 1.85
N GLN A 450 -13.11 -3.49 2.46
CA GLN A 450 -13.72 -4.72 1.96
C GLN A 450 -14.70 -4.40 0.81
N PRO A 451 -14.69 -5.16 -0.30
CA PRO A 451 -15.48 -4.82 -1.51
C PRO A 451 -16.99 -4.97 -1.33
N ASP A 452 -17.43 -5.70 -0.31
CA ASP A 452 -18.83 -5.89 0.10
C ASP A 452 -19.21 -5.08 1.35
N SER A 453 -18.34 -4.18 1.81
CA SER A 453 -18.59 -3.34 2.99
C SER A 453 -19.79 -2.42 2.79
N ALA A 454 -20.64 -2.29 3.81
CA ALA A 454 -21.75 -1.36 3.88
C ALA A 454 -21.93 -0.76 5.28
N LEU A 455 -22.44 0.47 5.36
CA LEU A 455 -22.82 1.14 6.60
C LEU A 455 -24.15 0.62 7.16
N TYR A 456 -24.17 0.35 8.46
CA TYR A 456 -25.34 -0.04 9.23
C TYR A 456 -25.51 0.91 10.42
N ILE A 457 -26.74 1.07 10.90
CA ILE A 457 -27.10 1.83 12.09
C ILE A 457 -27.88 0.95 13.06
N ILE A 458 -27.66 1.17 14.36
CA ILE A 458 -28.24 0.40 15.46
C ILE A 458 -28.44 1.32 16.68
N PRO A 459 -29.44 1.09 17.55
CA PRO A 459 -29.50 1.80 18.82
C PRO A 459 -28.21 1.61 19.63
N ALA A 460 -27.82 2.62 20.39
CA ALA A 460 -26.59 2.61 21.19
C ALA A 460 -26.57 1.51 22.27
N GLU A 461 -27.75 1.10 22.70
CA GLU A 461 -28.01 0.04 23.64
C GLU A 461 -27.95 -1.38 23.04
N GLY A 462 -28.05 -1.53 21.72
CA GLY A 462 -28.20 -2.78 20.99
C GLY A 462 -29.58 -2.92 20.32
N GLY A 463 -29.79 -3.97 19.52
CA GLY A 463 -31.10 -4.31 18.92
C GLY A 463 -31.06 -4.50 17.40
N GLU A 464 -32.04 -3.98 16.66
CA GLU A 464 -32.10 -4.21 15.21
C GLU A 464 -31.09 -3.34 14.44
N ALA A 465 -30.10 -3.99 13.82
CA ALA A 465 -29.10 -3.37 12.96
C ALA A 465 -29.58 -3.17 11.52
N ARG A 466 -30.01 -1.96 11.16
CA ARG A 466 -30.55 -1.60 9.84
C ARG A 466 -29.46 -1.15 8.88
N ARG A 467 -29.54 -1.54 7.60
CA ARG A 467 -28.61 -1.08 6.55
C ARG A 467 -29.00 0.33 6.11
N LEU A 468 -28.04 1.25 6.01
CA LEU A 468 -28.30 2.59 5.48
C LEU A 468 -28.62 2.56 3.97
N GLU A 469 -29.41 3.53 3.50
CA GLU A 469 -29.77 3.74 2.10
C GLU A 469 -28.63 4.40 1.31
N CYS A 470 -27.84 5.27 1.96
CA CYS A 470 -26.69 5.99 1.39
C CYS A 470 -25.59 5.08 0.79
N ASN A 471 -25.69 3.77 1.04
CA ASN A 471 -24.75 2.73 0.62
C ASN A 471 -24.74 2.47 -0.89
N THR A 472 -23.89 3.23 -1.57
CA THR A 472 -23.48 3.08 -2.98
C THR A 472 -22.95 1.67 -3.36
N ALA A 473 -22.81 1.38 -4.66
CA ALA A 473 -22.42 0.05 -5.15
C ALA A 473 -20.95 -0.37 -4.90
N ARG A 474 -20.07 0.58 -4.56
CA ARG A 474 -18.66 0.35 -4.16
C ARG A 474 -18.27 1.42 -3.15
N MET A 475 -17.80 1.06 -1.97
CA MET A 475 -17.43 2.04 -0.94
C MET A 475 -16.21 1.65 -0.11
N ASN A 476 -15.72 2.59 0.70
CA ASN A 476 -14.54 2.48 1.54
C ASN A 476 -14.87 3.05 2.92
N SER A 477 -15.76 2.38 3.66
CA SER A 477 -16.48 2.94 4.81
C SER A 477 -15.57 3.35 5.98
N TRP A 478 -15.08 4.58 5.88
CA TRP A 478 -14.81 5.50 6.98
C TRP A 478 -15.96 6.51 7.02
N HIS A 479 -16.39 6.88 8.23
CA HIS A 479 -17.52 7.79 8.44
C HIS A 479 -17.37 8.60 9.74
N SER A 480 -18.04 9.75 9.77
CA SER A 480 -18.07 10.66 10.91
C SER A 480 -19.39 11.43 10.98
N TRP A 481 -19.80 11.79 12.18
CA TRP A 481 -21.05 12.52 12.45
C TRP A 481 -20.79 14.02 12.57
N SER A 482 -21.62 14.81 11.89
CA SER A 482 -21.72 16.26 12.14
C SER A 482 -22.13 16.55 13.59
N PRO A 483 -21.74 17.68 14.20
CA PRO A 483 -21.99 17.94 15.63
C PRO A 483 -23.46 17.98 16.04
N ASN A 484 -24.39 18.26 15.12
CA ASN A 484 -25.84 18.23 15.36
C ASN A 484 -26.48 16.83 15.17
N GLY A 485 -25.72 15.84 14.71
CA GLY A 485 -26.21 14.47 14.47
C GLY A 485 -27.13 14.31 13.27
N ARG A 486 -27.32 15.34 12.43
CA ARG A 486 -28.22 15.31 11.26
C ARG A 486 -27.54 14.89 9.97
N TRP A 487 -26.22 14.98 9.91
CA TRP A 487 -25.44 14.59 8.74
C TRP A 487 -24.33 13.60 9.09
N LEU A 488 -24.17 12.58 8.25
CA LEU A 488 -23.03 11.67 8.26
C LEU A 488 -22.17 11.91 7.02
N VAL A 489 -20.87 12.21 7.20
CA VAL A 489 -19.89 12.19 6.11
C VAL A 489 -19.30 10.80 6.00
N PHE A 490 -19.11 10.28 4.78
CA PHE A 490 -18.52 8.98 4.56
C PHE A 490 -17.74 8.86 3.24
N SER A 491 -16.90 7.83 3.14
CA SER A 491 -16.01 7.56 2.02
C SER A 491 -16.55 6.49 1.05
N SER A 492 -16.71 6.83 -0.24
CA SER A 492 -17.22 5.91 -1.27
C SER A 492 -16.46 5.98 -2.61
N LYS A 493 -16.64 4.95 -3.46
CA LYS A 493 -16.06 4.78 -4.80
C LYS A 493 -17.13 4.70 -5.89
N ALA A 494 -18.26 5.38 -5.73
CA ALA A 494 -19.40 5.24 -6.64
C ALA A 494 -19.08 5.48 -8.13
N TYR A 495 -18.11 6.37 -8.43
CA TYR A 495 -17.80 6.81 -9.79
C TYR A 495 -16.36 6.54 -10.26
N SER A 496 -15.43 6.21 -9.35
CA SER A 496 -14.01 6.06 -9.65
C SER A 496 -13.30 5.12 -8.65
N PRO A 497 -12.11 4.57 -8.98
CA PRO A 497 -11.31 3.81 -8.01
C PRO A 497 -10.75 4.71 -6.88
N TYR A 498 -10.55 6.01 -7.15
CA TYR A 498 -10.24 7.01 -6.14
C TYR A 498 -11.47 7.25 -5.27
N THR A 499 -11.27 7.23 -3.96
CA THR A 499 -12.35 7.44 -2.98
C THR A 499 -12.75 8.92 -2.95
N GLN A 500 -14.05 9.18 -2.97
CA GLN A 500 -14.65 10.50 -2.83
C GLN A 500 -15.40 10.59 -1.49
N LEU A 501 -15.59 11.81 -0.98
CA LEU A 501 -16.44 12.04 0.18
C LEU A 501 -17.89 12.30 -0.22
N PHE A 502 -18.81 11.77 0.59
CA PHE A 502 -20.26 11.91 0.43
C PHE A 502 -20.89 12.31 1.77
N LEU A 503 -22.06 12.95 1.70
CA LEU A 503 -22.97 13.15 2.83
C LEU A 503 -24.21 12.27 2.70
N THR A 504 -24.88 12.05 3.82
CA THR A 504 -26.29 11.63 3.90
C THR A 504 -26.94 12.33 5.09
N HIS A 505 -28.21 12.72 4.96
CA HIS A 505 -29.00 13.22 6.09
C HIS A 505 -29.52 12.03 6.90
N ILE A 506 -29.57 12.16 8.22
CA ILE A 506 -30.07 11.15 9.15
C ILE A 506 -31.21 11.75 9.99
N ASP A 507 -32.40 11.15 9.91
CA ASP A 507 -33.56 11.57 10.70
C ASP A 507 -33.54 11.04 12.15
N GLU A 508 -34.54 11.43 12.94
CA GLU A 508 -34.65 11.02 14.35
C GLU A 508 -34.84 9.51 14.55
N GLN A 509 -35.38 8.83 13.54
CA GLN A 509 -35.54 7.39 13.49
C GLN A 509 -34.31 6.69 12.88
N GLY A 510 -33.19 7.40 12.69
CA GLY A 510 -31.95 6.87 12.14
C GLY A 510 -32.05 6.43 10.68
N ARG A 511 -33.05 6.89 9.92
CA ARG A 511 -33.15 6.62 8.48
C ARG A 511 -32.23 7.60 7.75
N SER A 512 -31.42 7.06 6.84
CA SER A 512 -30.50 7.84 6.01
C SER A 512 -31.11 8.15 4.65
N THR A 513 -30.81 9.31 4.07
CA THR A 513 -31.20 9.64 2.69
C THR A 513 -30.24 9.04 1.64
N PRO A 514 -30.64 8.98 0.35
CA PRO A 514 -29.73 8.85 -0.77
C PRO A 514 -28.54 9.82 -0.70
N PRO A 515 -27.34 9.45 -1.17
CA PRO A 515 -26.10 10.11 -0.82
C PRO A 515 -25.76 11.31 -1.71
N VAL A 516 -25.22 12.38 -1.14
CA VAL A 516 -24.82 13.61 -1.86
C VAL A 516 -23.29 13.70 -1.96
N VAL A 517 -22.76 13.93 -3.16
CA VAL A 517 -21.30 13.97 -3.41
C VAL A 517 -20.69 15.31 -2.99
N LEU A 518 -19.60 15.29 -2.22
CA LEU A 518 -18.81 16.48 -1.91
C LEU A 518 -17.79 16.76 -3.02
N TRP A 519 -18.28 17.26 -4.16
CA TRP A 519 -17.49 17.50 -5.38
C TRP A 519 -16.21 18.32 -5.16
N ASN A 520 -16.28 19.38 -4.35
CA ASN A 520 -15.11 20.23 -4.07
C ASN A 520 -14.04 19.53 -3.22
N PHE A 521 -14.39 18.48 -2.46
CA PHE A 521 -13.49 17.86 -1.49
C PHE A 521 -12.49 16.89 -2.12
N THR A 522 -12.74 16.37 -3.31
CA THR A 522 -11.88 15.35 -3.95
C THR A 522 -11.19 15.90 -5.19
N SER A 523 -9.99 15.39 -5.49
CA SER A 523 -9.27 15.62 -6.74
C SER A 523 -9.31 14.36 -7.60
N GLU A 524 -9.42 14.49 -8.92
CA GLU A 524 -9.52 13.38 -9.89
C GLU A 524 -8.36 12.37 -9.80
N LYS A 525 -7.25 12.74 -9.15
CA LYS A 525 -6.02 11.96 -9.00
C LYS A 525 -5.68 11.64 -7.53
N MET A 526 -6.61 11.91 -6.60
CA MET A 526 -6.45 11.70 -5.16
C MET A 526 -7.65 10.93 -4.60
N ALA A 527 -7.40 9.94 -3.74
CA ALA A 527 -8.45 9.35 -2.91
C ALA A 527 -8.59 10.15 -1.60
N ALA A 528 -9.74 10.78 -1.39
CA ALA A 528 -10.12 11.39 -0.12
C ALA A 528 -10.63 10.31 0.86
N ASN A 529 -10.03 10.22 2.04
CA ASN A 529 -10.29 9.17 3.02
C ASN A 529 -10.07 9.67 4.47
N ILE A 530 -10.58 8.91 5.43
CA ILE A 530 -10.62 9.27 6.87
C ILE A 530 -11.17 10.71 7.06
N PRO A 531 -12.46 10.95 6.75
CA PRO A 531 -13.10 12.22 7.10
C PRO A 531 -13.54 12.20 8.57
N GLU A 532 -13.21 13.25 9.31
CA GLU A 532 -13.74 13.51 10.65
C GLU A 532 -14.32 14.93 10.69
N PHE A 533 -15.57 15.08 11.14
CA PHE A 533 -16.16 16.39 11.39
C PHE A 533 -15.55 17.01 12.65
N VAL A 534 -15.29 18.32 12.62
CA VAL A 534 -14.70 19.04 13.76
C VAL A 534 -15.65 20.15 14.21
N ASN A 535 -16.02 20.13 15.49
CA ASN A 535 -16.98 21.06 16.09
C ASN A 535 -16.33 22.43 16.36
N THR A 536 -16.00 23.18 15.30
CA THR A 536 -15.24 24.44 15.36
C THR A 536 -15.42 25.26 14.06
N SER A 537 -14.81 26.46 13.96
CA SER A 537 -14.91 27.29 12.75
C SER A 537 -14.12 26.71 11.57
N PRO A 538 -14.53 26.94 10.30
CA PRO A 538 -13.81 26.46 9.12
C PRO A 538 -12.38 27.01 8.93
N ASP A 539 -12.00 28.04 9.69
CA ASP A 539 -10.66 28.64 9.69
C ASP A 539 -9.85 28.33 10.96
N ALA A 540 -10.38 27.51 11.87
CA ALA A 540 -9.75 27.15 13.15
C ALA A 540 -8.43 26.39 13.00
N ILE A 541 -8.21 25.72 11.87
CA ILE A 541 -6.93 25.13 11.47
C ILE A 541 -6.58 25.69 10.09
N ARG A 542 -5.52 26.49 10.01
CA ARG A 542 -4.99 27.05 8.76
C ARG A 542 -3.71 26.34 8.33
N ARG A 543 -2.89 25.93 9.30
CA ARG A 543 -1.62 25.23 9.07
C ARG A 543 -1.20 24.39 10.27
N ILE A 544 -0.66 23.21 9.98
CA ILE A 544 0.04 22.34 10.92
C ILE A 544 1.51 22.27 10.47
N ARG A 545 2.44 22.56 11.37
CA ARG A 545 3.89 22.45 11.14
C ARG A 545 4.45 21.29 11.95
N LEU A 546 5.32 20.50 11.34
CA LEU A 546 6.07 19.44 12.00
C LEU A 546 7.42 20.01 12.47
N ALA A 547 7.68 19.93 13.77
CA ALA A 547 8.94 20.33 14.41
C ALA A 547 9.63 19.16 15.14
N PHE A 548 9.07 17.95 15.03
CA PHE A 548 9.70 16.69 15.44
C PHE A 548 10.45 15.96 14.31
N ILE A 549 10.37 16.45 13.06
CA ILE A 549 11.03 15.82 11.92
C ILE A 549 12.50 16.25 11.87
N ASP A 550 13.37 15.28 12.09
CA ASP A 550 14.82 15.39 12.17
C ASP A 550 15.53 14.57 11.07
N ASP A 551 16.86 14.53 11.10
CA ASP A 551 17.67 13.70 10.22
C ASP A 551 17.47 12.20 10.46
N LEU A 552 17.25 11.79 11.72
CA LEU A 552 16.94 10.42 12.09
C LEU A 552 15.64 9.92 11.45
N SER A 553 14.62 10.78 11.36
CA SER A 553 13.35 10.51 10.69
C SER A 553 13.57 10.13 9.22
N TYR A 554 14.35 10.93 8.49
CA TYR A 554 14.68 10.65 7.08
C TYR A 554 15.63 9.46 6.90
N LEU A 555 16.53 9.22 7.85
CA LEU A 555 17.37 8.02 7.90
C LEU A 555 16.52 6.75 8.02
N GLN A 556 15.46 6.76 8.83
CA GLN A 556 14.56 5.60 8.94
C GLN A 556 13.65 5.44 7.71
N THR A 557 13.14 6.52 7.12
CA THR A 557 12.45 6.45 5.81
C THR A 557 13.34 5.76 4.78
N GLY A 558 14.61 6.18 4.67
CA GLY A 558 15.56 5.58 3.72
C GLY A 558 15.90 4.12 4.03
N ARG A 559 15.97 3.72 5.30
CA ARG A 559 16.15 2.33 5.72
C ARG A 559 14.98 1.43 5.31
N TRP A 560 13.75 1.91 5.42
CA TRP A 560 12.58 1.18 4.92
C TRP A 560 12.61 1.07 3.39
N SER A 561 12.96 2.14 2.67
CA SER A 561 13.15 2.07 1.22
C SER A 561 14.24 1.07 0.78
N VAL A 562 15.34 0.91 1.54
CA VAL A 562 16.34 -0.15 1.27
C VAL A 562 15.76 -1.55 1.48
N ASN A 563 15.03 -1.78 2.58
CA ASN A 563 14.38 -3.06 2.88
C ASN A 563 13.39 -3.47 1.77
N ASP A 564 12.68 -2.49 1.23
CA ASP A 564 11.65 -2.71 0.20
C ASP A 564 12.25 -2.71 -1.24
N GLY A 565 13.56 -2.54 -1.39
CA GLY A 565 14.29 -2.57 -2.67
C GLY A 565 14.30 -1.25 -3.47
N GLU A 566 13.67 -0.19 -2.95
CA GLU A 566 13.51 1.12 -3.58
C GLU A 566 14.71 2.05 -3.33
N TYR A 567 15.90 1.63 -3.79
CA TYR A 567 17.18 2.31 -3.49
C TYR A 567 17.24 3.80 -3.89
N GLU A 568 16.53 4.24 -4.94
CA GLU A 568 16.49 5.67 -5.31
C GLU A 568 15.70 6.52 -4.31
N LEU A 569 14.61 5.97 -3.74
CA LEU A 569 13.91 6.62 -2.63
C LEU A 569 14.78 6.63 -1.36
N ALA A 570 15.54 5.56 -1.13
CA ALA A 570 16.51 5.51 -0.04
C ALA A 570 17.60 6.60 -0.18
N ILE A 571 18.22 6.71 -1.36
CA ILE A 571 19.23 7.73 -1.69
C ILE A 571 18.65 9.14 -1.49
N LYS A 572 17.43 9.40 -1.95
CA LYS A 572 16.72 10.67 -1.72
C LYS A 572 16.53 10.97 -0.22
N ALA A 573 16.10 9.98 0.56
CA ALA A 573 15.87 10.14 1.99
C ALA A 573 17.17 10.35 2.78
N PHE A 574 18.22 9.55 2.55
CA PHE A 574 19.52 9.74 3.21
C PHE A 574 20.19 11.08 2.83
N ARG A 575 20.05 11.54 1.57
CA ARG A 575 20.47 12.89 1.18
C ARG A 575 19.72 13.98 1.95
N LYS A 576 18.44 13.79 2.26
CA LYS A 576 17.66 14.75 3.07
C LYS A 576 18.06 14.71 4.55
N ALA A 577 18.37 13.55 5.11
CA ALA A 577 18.96 13.44 6.45
C ALA A 577 20.28 14.23 6.53
N LEU A 578 21.16 14.09 5.55
CA LEU A 578 22.44 14.82 5.46
C LEU A 578 22.31 16.31 5.11
N GLU A 579 21.14 16.76 4.63
CA GLU A 579 20.83 18.19 4.44
C GLU A 579 20.44 18.84 5.78
N ILE A 580 19.73 18.11 6.64
CA ILE A 580 19.32 18.54 7.99
C ILE A 580 20.50 18.46 8.96
N ASN A 581 21.22 17.34 8.94
CA ASN A 581 22.39 17.09 9.78
C ASN A 581 23.55 16.56 8.91
N PRO A 582 24.42 17.46 8.39
CA PRO A 582 25.61 17.07 7.63
C PRO A 582 26.57 16.17 8.41
N ASP A 583 26.45 16.10 9.74
CA ASP A 583 27.35 15.36 10.60
C ASP A 583 26.87 13.94 10.93
N ASN A 584 25.63 13.57 10.60
CA ASN A 584 25.09 12.21 10.77
C ASN A 584 25.90 11.19 9.95
N ASN A 585 26.74 10.40 10.64
CA ASN A 585 27.59 9.42 9.97
C ASN A 585 26.83 8.15 9.56
N GLU A 586 25.79 7.77 10.31
CA GLU A 586 24.96 6.60 10.04
C GLU A 586 24.22 6.74 8.69
N ALA A 587 23.63 7.92 8.43
CA ALA A 587 23.03 8.27 7.14
C ALA A 587 24.04 8.34 5.99
N ARG A 588 25.29 8.74 6.28
CA ARG A 588 26.39 8.76 5.30
C ARG A 588 26.82 7.34 4.89
N VAL A 589 26.90 6.42 5.85
CA VAL A 589 27.18 4.99 5.59
C VAL A 589 26.01 4.34 4.84
N ALA A 590 24.77 4.60 5.25
CA ALA A 590 23.58 4.09 4.59
C ALA A 590 23.43 4.59 3.13
N LEU A 591 23.69 5.89 2.88
CA LEU A 591 23.78 6.46 1.54
C LEU A 591 24.88 5.78 0.70
N GLY A 592 26.07 5.58 1.28
CA GLY A 592 27.16 4.85 0.63
C GLY A 592 26.79 3.43 0.21
N GLY A 593 26.08 2.70 1.07
CA GLY A 593 25.55 1.36 0.78
C GLY A 593 24.51 1.36 -0.34
N ALA A 594 23.53 2.27 -0.32
CA ALA A 594 22.51 2.34 -1.37
C ALA A 594 23.11 2.74 -2.74
N LEU A 595 24.06 3.68 -2.76
CA LEU A 595 24.80 4.07 -3.96
C LEU A 595 25.67 2.94 -4.52
N LEU A 596 26.27 2.09 -3.66
CA LEU A 596 26.99 0.89 -4.07
C LEU A 596 26.06 -0.10 -4.82
N VAL A 597 24.83 -0.31 -4.33
CA VAL A 597 23.87 -1.21 -4.99
C VAL A 597 23.39 -0.65 -6.33
N GLN A 598 23.15 0.66 -6.44
CA GLN A 598 22.84 1.32 -7.73
C GLN A 598 24.05 1.49 -8.66
N GLY A 599 25.24 1.05 -8.27
CA GLY A 599 26.46 1.15 -9.09
C GLY A 599 27.01 2.58 -9.22
N HIS A 600 26.57 3.52 -8.38
CA HIS A 600 27.10 4.89 -8.29
C HIS A 600 28.44 4.91 -7.51
N LEU A 601 29.40 4.11 -7.96
CA LEU A 601 30.60 3.72 -7.21
C LEU A 601 31.45 4.90 -6.73
N GLU A 602 31.61 5.96 -7.52
CA GLU A 602 32.40 7.13 -7.12
C GLU A 602 31.72 7.98 -6.02
N GLU A 603 30.38 8.12 -6.05
CA GLU A 603 29.66 8.79 -4.97
C GLU A 603 29.64 7.91 -3.71
N ALA A 604 29.44 6.60 -3.86
CA ALA A 604 29.54 5.63 -2.77
C ALA A 604 30.93 5.71 -2.09
N ARG A 605 32.01 5.67 -2.87
CA ARG A 605 33.40 5.84 -2.41
C ARG A 605 33.56 7.14 -1.63
N SER A 606 33.10 8.26 -2.19
CA SER A 606 33.19 9.58 -1.58
C SER A 606 32.47 9.65 -0.22
N GLN A 607 31.24 9.14 -0.12
CA GLN A 607 30.50 9.15 1.15
C GLN A 607 31.13 8.22 2.20
N LEU A 608 31.55 7.01 1.81
CA LEU A 608 32.14 6.03 2.73
C LEU A 608 33.53 6.46 3.21
N SER A 609 34.37 7.04 2.34
CA SER A 609 35.64 7.64 2.77
C SER A 609 35.43 8.83 3.71
N ARG A 610 34.40 9.65 3.49
CA ARG A 610 34.03 10.72 4.44
C ARG A 610 33.44 10.21 5.76
N ALA A 611 32.85 9.01 5.76
CA ALA A 611 32.38 8.36 6.98
C ALA A 611 33.55 7.83 7.82
N LEU A 612 34.51 7.17 7.17
CA LEU A 612 35.73 6.65 7.80
C LEU A 612 36.71 7.76 8.24
N SER A 613 36.68 8.95 7.62
CA SER A 613 37.44 10.10 8.14
C SER A 613 36.86 10.69 9.43
N LYS A 614 35.65 10.30 9.83
CA LYS A 614 35.04 10.65 11.13
C LYS A 614 35.13 9.51 12.14
N GLU A 615 34.83 8.29 11.68
CA GLU A 615 34.86 7.06 12.48
C GLU A 615 35.77 6.04 11.78
N PRO A 616 37.10 6.09 11.99
CA PRO A 616 38.06 5.19 11.31
C PRO A 616 37.85 3.70 11.61
N GLU A 617 37.09 3.40 12.65
CA GLU A 617 36.78 2.06 13.14
C GLU A 617 35.36 1.60 12.76
N ASN A 618 34.63 2.36 11.92
CA ASN A 618 33.30 1.97 11.45
C ASN A 618 33.39 0.77 10.49
N LYS A 619 33.26 -0.43 11.05
CA LYS A 619 33.35 -1.74 10.38
C LYS A 619 32.46 -1.85 9.14
N GLN A 620 31.21 -1.36 9.24
CA GLN A 620 30.27 -1.38 8.14
C GLN A 620 30.72 -0.45 7.00
N ALA A 621 31.18 0.76 7.32
CA ALA A 621 31.74 1.69 6.34
C ALA A 621 32.99 1.13 5.64
N GLY A 622 33.87 0.48 6.41
CA GLY A 622 35.09 -0.18 5.92
C GLY A 622 34.78 -1.31 4.95
N CYS A 623 33.86 -2.21 5.30
CA CYS A 623 33.42 -3.29 4.42
C CYS A 623 32.73 -2.77 3.15
N LEU A 624 31.83 -1.79 3.27
CA LEU A 624 31.17 -1.19 2.11
C LEU A 624 32.19 -0.50 1.19
N LEU A 625 33.21 0.17 1.74
CA LEU A 625 34.29 0.77 0.95
C LEU A 625 35.13 -0.30 0.25
N GLY A 626 35.44 -1.41 0.91
CA GLY A 626 36.07 -2.57 0.28
C GLY A 626 35.27 -3.09 -0.91
N SER A 627 33.96 -3.28 -0.75
CA SER A 627 33.03 -3.71 -1.81
C SER A 627 32.93 -2.71 -2.98
N VAL A 628 32.99 -1.40 -2.71
CA VAL A 628 33.09 -0.37 -3.76
C VAL A 628 34.41 -0.51 -4.52
N LEU A 629 35.54 -0.61 -3.81
CA LEU A 629 36.87 -0.76 -4.41
C LEU A 629 36.98 -2.03 -5.24
N GLU A 630 36.38 -3.13 -4.80
CA GLU A 630 36.30 -4.40 -5.52
C GLU A 630 35.51 -4.25 -6.83
N LYS A 631 34.32 -3.63 -6.80
CA LYS A 631 33.54 -3.33 -8.03
C LYS A 631 34.24 -2.33 -8.96
N GLN A 632 35.16 -1.52 -8.46
CA GLN A 632 36.03 -0.65 -9.27
C GLN A 632 37.27 -1.38 -9.84
N GLY A 633 37.46 -2.68 -9.56
CA GLY A 633 38.66 -3.44 -9.97
C GLY A 633 39.92 -3.09 -9.17
N ARG A 634 39.79 -2.34 -8.07
CA ARG A 634 40.91 -1.82 -7.26
C ARG A 634 41.29 -2.83 -6.17
N PHE A 635 41.47 -4.09 -6.57
CA PHE A 635 41.50 -5.26 -5.69
C PHE A 635 42.51 -5.19 -4.54
N SER A 636 43.70 -4.66 -4.77
CA SER A 636 44.71 -4.46 -3.71
C SER A 636 44.24 -3.52 -2.61
N GLN A 637 43.43 -2.51 -2.94
CA GLN A 637 42.84 -1.59 -1.96
C GLN A 637 41.60 -2.18 -1.29
N ALA A 638 40.85 -3.04 -1.98
CA ALA A 638 39.76 -3.81 -1.38
C ALA A 638 40.28 -4.82 -0.33
N LEU A 639 41.33 -5.58 -0.65
CA LEU A 639 42.02 -6.46 0.31
C LEU A 639 42.51 -5.69 1.54
N ALA A 640 43.13 -4.52 1.35
CA ALA A 640 43.58 -3.67 2.44
C ALA A 640 42.41 -3.15 3.29
N ALA A 641 41.30 -2.72 2.68
CA ALA A 641 40.11 -2.27 3.38
C ALA A 641 39.45 -3.39 4.21
N TYR A 642 39.28 -4.59 3.65
CA TYR A 642 38.72 -5.72 4.39
C TYR A 642 39.64 -6.18 5.53
N ARG A 643 40.96 -6.27 5.30
CA ARG A 643 41.93 -6.59 6.37
C ARG A 643 41.92 -5.52 7.47
N ARG A 644 41.82 -4.23 7.14
CA ARG A 644 41.70 -3.16 8.13
C ARG A 644 40.43 -3.25 8.99
N VAL A 645 39.32 -3.78 8.46
CA VAL A 645 38.14 -4.07 9.30
C VAL A 645 38.42 -5.22 10.28
N LEU A 646 39.17 -6.24 9.88
CA LEU A 646 39.56 -7.36 10.76
C LEU A 646 40.66 -7.01 11.78
N GLU A 647 41.45 -5.97 11.53
CA GLU A 647 42.33 -5.36 12.54
C GLU A 647 41.55 -4.64 13.65
N VAL A 648 40.38 -4.07 13.31
CA VAL A 648 39.49 -3.38 14.25
C VAL A 648 38.57 -4.37 14.97
N ASP A 649 38.11 -5.42 14.28
CA ASP A 649 37.30 -6.50 14.84
C ASP A 649 37.51 -7.82 14.07
N SER A 650 38.30 -8.70 14.66
CA SER A 650 38.58 -10.04 14.15
C SER A 650 37.36 -10.98 14.14
N HIS A 651 36.23 -10.56 14.71
CA HIS A 651 34.98 -11.33 14.74
C HIS A 651 33.93 -10.78 13.77
N TYR A 652 34.27 -9.80 12.91
CA TYR A 652 33.32 -9.24 11.95
C TYR A 652 33.11 -10.17 10.74
N ALA A 653 32.15 -11.09 10.84
CA ALA A 653 31.85 -12.13 9.86
C ALA A 653 31.78 -11.62 8.41
N ALA A 654 31.13 -10.48 8.15
CA ALA A 654 31.01 -9.90 6.81
C ALA A 654 32.36 -9.51 6.18
N ALA A 655 33.35 -9.08 6.97
CA ALA A 655 34.70 -8.81 6.46
C ALA A 655 35.42 -10.12 6.11
N HIS A 656 35.31 -11.15 6.96
CA HIS A 656 35.81 -12.50 6.66
C HIS A 656 35.21 -13.06 5.36
N GLN A 657 33.90 -12.94 5.18
CA GLN A 657 33.18 -13.42 3.99
C GLN A 657 33.63 -12.70 2.70
N SER A 658 33.72 -11.37 2.71
CA SER A 658 34.15 -10.61 1.52
C SER A 658 35.64 -10.74 1.22
N LEU A 659 36.51 -10.74 2.26
CA LEU A 659 37.94 -10.99 2.09
C LEU A 659 38.18 -12.39 1.51
N GLY A 660 37.51 -13.41 2.06
CA GLY A 660 37.61 -14.79 1.59
C GLY A 660 37.21 -14.92 0.12
N ARG A 661 36.03 -14.40 -0.25
CA ARG A 661 35.54 -14.33 -1.64
C ARG A 661 36.53 -13.66 -2.60
N LEU A 662 37.09 -12.51 -2.22
CA LEU A 662 38.06 -11.79 -3.04
C LEU A 662 39.36 -12.58 -3.21
N LEU A 663 39.89 -13.18 -2.13
CA LEU A 663 41.07 -14.03 -2.17
C LEU A 663 40.87 -15.25 -3.10
N LEU A 664 39.71 -15.92 -3.06
CA LEU A 664 39.39 -17.01 -3.99
C LEU A 664 39.37 -16.55 -5.45
N ASN A 665 38.85 -15.35 -5.72
CA ASN A 665 38.79 -14.78 -7.08
C ASN A 665 40.15 -14.27 -7.58
N LEU A 666 41.12 -14.08 -6.68
CA LEU A 666 42.53 -13.78 -6.99
C LEU A 666 43.42 -15.04 -6.98
N GLY A 667 42.85 -16.24 -6.80
CA GLY A 667 43.56 -17.52 -6.81
C GLY A 667 44.21 -17.92 -5.48
N SER A 668 44.07 -17.13 -4.42
CA SER A 668 44.60 -17.41 -3.08
C SER A 668 43.72 -18.40 -2.30
N MET A 669 43.51 -19.61 -2.87
CA MET A 669 42.47 -20.55 -2.43
C MET A 669 42.54 -20.90 -0.94
N ALA A 670 43.72 -21.25 -0.41
CA ALA A 670 43.86 -21.65 1.00
C ALA A 670 43.54 -20.52 1.99
N GLU A 671 44.02 -19.30 1.73
CA GLU A 671 43.72 -18.12 2.56
C GLU A 671 42.23 -17.74 2.45
N GLY A 672 41.67 -17.80 1.23
CA GLY A 672 40.25 -17.53 0.98
C GLY A 672 39.32 -18.51 1.69
N ARG A 673 39.56 -19.82 1.58
CA ARG A 673 38.81 -20.87 2.30
C ARG A 673 38.92 -20.68 3.82
N LYS A 674 40.10 -20.35 4.36
CA LYS A 674 40.27 -20.06 5.80
C LYS A 674 39.38 -18.90 6.26
N HIS A 675 39.36 -17.78 5.52
CA HIS A 675 38.50 -16.65 5.87
C HIS A 675 37.01 -16.97 5.74
N LEU A 676 36.58 -17.74 4.74
CA LEU A 676 35.18 -18.18 4.60
C LEU A 676 34.75 -19.11 5.72
N LEU A 677 35.59 -20.07 6.14
CA LEU A 677 35.31 -20.96 7.27
C LEU A 677 35.14 -20.19 8.58
N GLU A 678 35.99 -19.19 8.83
CA GLU A 678 35.86 -18.34 10.01
C GLU A 678 34.62 -17.43 9.92
N GLY A 679 34.32 -16.88 8.74
CA GLY A 679 33.07 -16.15 8.50
C GLY A 679 31.81 -16.99 8.72
N ALA A 680 31.86 -18.30 8.45
CA ALA A 680 30.80 -19.27 8.74
C ALA A 680 30.76 -19.74 10.21
N ARG A 681 31.87 -19.63 10.94
CA ARG A 681 31.93 -19.89 12.39
C ARG A 681 31.33 -18.74 13.18
N LEU A 682 31.56 -17.52 12.72
CA LEU A 682 31.09 -16.27 13.32
C LEU A 682 29.60 -15.98 13.03
N ASP A 683 29.11 -16.42 11.85
CA ASP A 683 27.72 -16.30 11.41
C ASP A 683 27.24 -17.63 10.81
N PRO A 684 26.80 -18.60 11.65
CA PRO A 684 26.51 -19.97 11.22
C PRO A 684 25.14 -20.13 10.54
N ASP A 685 24.27 -19.11 10.60
CA ASP A 685 22.92 -19.13 10.02
C ASP A 685 22.90 -18.67 8.55
N THR A 686 23.98 -18.08 8.04
CA THR A 686 24.06 -17.59 6.65
C THR A 686 24.60 -18.67 5.70
N ALA A 687 23.91 -18.91 4.59
CA ALA A 687 24.28 -19.92 3.59
C ALA A 687 25.48 -19.52 2.69
N SER A 688 25.66 -18.22 2.42
CA SER A 688 26.66 -17.68 1.48
C SER A 688 28.09 -18.21 1.66
N PRO A 689 28.68 -18.28 2.87
CA PRO A 689 30.04 -18.80 3.05
C PRO A 689 30.18 -20.25 2.61
N TYR A 690 29.17 -21.08 2.86
CA TYR A 690 29.15 -22.47 2.45
C TYR A 690 28.99 -22.60 0.92
N ILE A 691 28.22 -21.70 0.28
CA ILE A 691 28.14 -21.61 -1.18
C ILE A 691 29.50 -21.22 -1.78
N ASP A 692 30.18 -20.24 -1.20
CA ASP A 692 31.51 -19.79 -1.66
C ASP A 692 32.58 -20.87 -1.46
N LEU A 693 32.54 -21.59 -0.35
CA LEU A 693 33.39 -22.77 -0.10
C LEU A 693 33.09 -23.89 -1.09
N GLY A 694 31.81 -24.22 -1.32
CA GLY A 694 31.41 -25.22 -2.31
C GLY A 694 31.89 -24.90 -3.72
N ASN A 695 31.77 -23.64 -4.13
CA ASN A 695 32.34 -23.14 -5.38
C ASN A 695 33.88 -23.24 -5.40
N SER A 696 34.55 -23.01 -4.28
CA SER A 696 36.01 -23.15 -4.16
C SER A 696 36.48 -24.60 -4.29
N PHE A 697 35.77 -25.55 -3.69
CA PHE A 697 36.07 -26.97 -3.81
C PHE A 697 35.80 -27.47 -5.25
N LEU A 698 34.70 -27.04 -5.86
CA LEU A 698 34.36 -27.44 -7.24
C LEU A 698 35.35 -26.91 -8.28
N ARG A 699 35.96 -25.73 -8.06
CA ARG A 699 37.04 -25.18 -8.91
C ARG A 699 38.31 -26.04 -8.92
N GLU A 700 38.64 -26.67 -7.79
CA GLU A 700 39.80 -27.57 -7.62
C GLU A 700 39.45 -29.05 -7.84
N HIS A 701 38.25 -29.34 -8.37
CA HIS A 701 37.69 -30.69 -8.58
C HIS A 701 37.49 -31.54 -7.30
N GLU A 702 37.46 -30.92 -6.11
CA GLU A 702 37.21 -31.58 -4.82
C GLU A 702 35.69 -31.82 -4.60
N VAL A 703 35.06 -32.61 -5.48
CA VAL A 703 33.59 -32.71 -5.60
C VAL A 703 32.88 -33.10 -4.30
N ASP A 704 33.39 -34.08 -3.55
CA ASP A 704 32.74 -34.53 -2.30
C ASP A 704 32.68 -33.43 -1.24
N GLN A 705 33.73 -32.59 -1.19
CA GLN A 705 33.80 -31.44 -0.29
C GLN A 705 32.87 -30.32 -0.77
N ALA A 706 32.74 -30.12 -2.09
CA ALA A 706 31.75 -29.21 -2.67
C ALA A 706 30.31 -29.62 -2.31
N VAL A 707 29.96 -30.90 -2.51
CA VAL A 707 28.68 -31.51 -2.10
C VAL A 707 28.42 -31.30 -0.61
N ALA A 708 29.40 -31.58 0.25
CA ALA A 708 29.26 -31.40 1.69
C ALA A 708 29.03 -29.92 2.09
N MET A 709 29.61 -28.95 1.39
CA MET A 709 29.37 -27.53 1.65
C MET A 709 28.00 -27.06 1.11
N TYR A 710 27.59 -27.48 -0.08
CA TYR A 710 26.27 -27.09 -0.59
C TYR A 710 25.13 -27.72 0.22
N ARG A 711 25.28 -28.94 0.74
CA ARG A 711 24.33 -29.51 1.72
C ARG A 711 24.25 -28.66 2.99
N LYS A 712 25.38 -28.21 3.56
CA LYS A 712 25.38 -27.25 4.69
C LYS A 712 24.74 -25.91 4.36
N ALA A 713 24.85 -25.42 3.13
CA ALA A 713 24.15 -24.21 2.70
C ALA A 713 22.62 -24.42 2.72
N LEU A 714 22.13 -25.55 2.21
CA LEU A 714 20.70 -25.90 2.19
C LEU A 714 20.14 -26.24 3.58
N GLU A 715 20.97 -26.72 4.52
CA GLU A 715 20.60 -26.83 5.94
C GLU A 715 20.31 -25.45 6.60
N ARG A 716 20.76 -24.34 6.01
CA ARG A 716 20.49 -22.96 6.51
C ARG A 716 19.42 -22.24 5.71
N GLU A 717 19.49 -22.34 4.38
CA GLU A 717 18.58 -21.70 3.43
C GLU A 717 18.13 -22.75 2.41
N ALA A 718 17.08 -23.50 2.75
CA ALA A 718 16.62 -24.68 1.98
C ALA A 718 16.08 -24.35 0.57
N ASP A 719 15.76 -23.09 0.30
CA ASP A 719 15.35 -22.53 -0.98
C ASP A 719 16.46 -21.71 -1.67
N SER A 720 17.70 -21.77 -1.17
CA SER A 720 18.84 -21.05 -1.74
C SER A 720 19.16 -21.51 -3.15
N LEU A 721 18.70 -20.75 -4.16
CA LEU A 721 18.83 -21.09 -5.57
C LEU A 721 20.28 -21.39 -5.99
N ALA A 722 21.25 -20.68 -5.41
CA ALA A 722 22.67 -20.89 -5.69
C ALA A 722 23.22 -22.19 -5.07
N ALA A 723 22.73 -22.61 -3.89
CA ALA A 723 23.09 -23.89 -3.30
C ALA A 723 22.38 -25.08 -3.97
N LEU A 724 21.10 -24.94 -4.36
CA LEU A 724 20.36 -25.94 -5.14
C LEU A 724 21.08 -26.23 -6.48
N ILE A 725 21.43 -25.16 -7.21
CA ILE A 725 22.18 -25.26 -8.46
C ILE A 725 23.58 -25.85 -8.23
N GLY A 726 24.31 -25.36 -7.22
CA GLY A 726 25.66 -25.84 -6.89
C GLY A 726 25.70 -27.33 -6.52
N LEU A 727 24.77 -27.79 -5.68
CA LEU A 727 24.69 -29.19 -5.27
C LEU A 727 24.32 -30.10 -6.44
N ALA A 728 23.28 -29.77 -7.20
CA ALA A 728 22.89 -30.57 -8.37
C ALA A 728 24.00 -30.60 -9.44
N MET A 729 24.72 -29.49 -9.66
CA MET A 729 25.90 -29.47 -10.54
C MET A 729 27.03 -30.36 -10.02
N ALA A 730 27.31 -30.35 -8.70
CA ALA A 730 28.35 -31.18 -8.11
C ALA A 730 28.02 -32.68 -8.19
N LEU A 731 26.78 -33.08 -7.85
CA LEU A 731 26.29 -34.47 -8.00
C LEU A 731 26.31 -34.95 -9.46
N LEU A 732 26.06 -34.04 -10.42
CA LEU A 732 26.20 -34.29 -11.87
C LEU A 732 27.65 -34.14 -12.38
N GLN A 733 28.63 -34.02 -11.49
CA GLN A 733 30.07 -34.03 -11.81
C GLN A 733 30.86 -35.12 -11.07
N THR A 734 30.33 -35.69 -9.97
CA THR A 734 30.94 -36.81 -9.25
C THR A 734 31.29 -37.98 -10.19
N PRO A 735 32.50 -38.58 -10.11
CA PRO A 735 32.81 -39.84 -10.76
C PRO A 735 32.05 -41.01 -10.11
N GLY A 736 31.56 -41.98 -10.90
CA GLY A 736 30.95 -43.21 -10.35
C GLY A 736 29.54 -43.07 -9.75
N ARG A 737 28.82 -41.98 -10.08
CA ARG A 737 27.47 -41.61 -9.61
C ARG A 737 26.52 -42.80 -9.42
N GLY A 738 25.92 -42.89 -8.24
CA GLY A 738 24.81 -43.80 -7.99
C GLY A 738 23.49 -43.28 -8.58
N PRO A 739 22.48 -44.15 -8.77
CA PRO A 739 21.12 -43.74 -9.11
C PRO A 739 20.51 -42.77 -8.08
N GLN A 740 21.01 -42.78 -6.84
CA GLN A 740 20.59 -41.88 -5.76
C GLN A 740 21.06 -40.43 -5.99
N ASP A 741 22.33 -40.21 -6.31
CA ASP A 741 22.89 -38.87 -6.59
C ASP A 741 22.17 -38.19 -7.77
N ILE A 742 21.85 -39.00 -8.79
CA ILE A 742 21.13 -38.55 -9.99
C ILE A 742 19.68 -38.20 -9.66
N ALA A 743 19.01 -38.96 -8.78
CA ALA A 743 17.67 -38.66 -8.31
C ALA A 743 17.61 -37.39 -7.43
N GLU A 744 18.60 -37.19 -6.54
CA GLU A 744 18.75 -35.98 -5.74
C GLU A 744 18.99 -34.76 -6.65
N ALA A 745 19.90 -34.85 -7.62
CA ALA A 745 20.17 -33.79 -8.58
C ALA A 745 18.93 -33.39 -9.41
N VAL A 746 18.09 -34.35 -9.82
CA VAL A 746 16.80 -34.06 -10.49
C VAL A 746 15.88 -33.27 -9.55
N ALA A 747 15.67 -33.73 -8.31
CA ALA A 747 14.76 -33.06 -7.37
C ALA A 747 15.20 -31.61 -7.05
N LEU A 748 16.51 -31.41 -6.83
CA LEU A 748 17.10 -30.09 -6.61
C LEU A 748 16.93 -29.15 -7.82
N ALA A 749 17.10 -29.68 -9.04
CA ALA A 749 16.92 -28.91 -10.27
C ALA A 749 15.43 -28.60 -10.58
N GLU A 750 14.51 -29.51 -10.22
CA GLU A 750 13.06 -29.27 -10.26
C GLU A 750 12.66 -28.15 -9.29
N GLN A 751 13.18 -28.18 -8.05
CA GLN A 751 12.98 -27.13 -7.04
C GLN A 751 13.53 -25.77 -7.52
N ALA A 752 14.75 -25.73 -8.06
CA ALA A 752 15.35 -24.52 -8.65
C ALA A 752 14.51 -23.95 -9.81
N CYS A 753 13.93 -24.81 -10.66
CA CYS A 753 13.00 -24.40 -11.71
C CYS A 753 11.65 -23.90 -11.16
N HIS A 754 11.16 -24.47 -10.06
CA HIS A 754 9.91 -24.04 -9.41
C HIS A 754 10.06 -22.65 -8.78
N LEU A 755 11.08 -22.44 -7.94
CA LEU A 755 11.38 -21.16 -7.29
C LEU A 755 11.54 -20.01 -8.29
N THR A 756 12.13 -20.29 -9.45
CA THR A 756 12.34 -19.31 -10.52
C THR A 756 11.15 -19.18 -11.49
N ASN A 757 10.02 -19.84 -11.20
CA ASN A 757 8.82 -19.90 -12.07
C ASN A 757 9.15 -20.28 -13.53
N GLN A 758 10.13 -21.18 -13.72
CA GLN A 758 10.70 -21.61 -15.01
C GLN A 758 11.28 -20.46 -15.87
N LYS A 759 11.73 -19.36 -15.24
CA LYS A 759 12.35 -18.19 -15.90
C LYS A 759 13.87 -18.10 -15.73
N SER A 760 14.51 -19.06 -15.05
CA SER A 760 15.97 -19.15 -14.95
C SER A 760 16.52 -20.07 -16.04
N PHE A 761 17.25 -19.51 -17.01
CA PHE A 761 17.91 -20.29 -18.06
C PHE A 761 18.92 -21.31 -17.47
N PRO A 762 19.82 -20.96 -16.52
CA PRO A 762 20.71 -21.93 -15.89
C PRO A 762 19.99 -23.10 -15.21
N ALA A 763 18.87 -22.83 -14.50
CA ALA A 763 18.11 -23.90 -13.84
C ALA A 763 17.44 -24.85 -14.85
N LEU A 764 16.93 -24.32 -15.97
CA LEU A 764 16.35 -25.14 -17.04
C LEU A 764 17.41 -26.01 -17.73
N ILE A 765 18.61 -25.50 -17.99
CA ILE A 765 19.71 -26.32 -18.55
C ILE A 765 20.08 -27.43 -17.57
N LEU A 766 20.29 -27.09 -16.29
CA LEU A 766 20.64 -28.06 -15.25
C LEU A 766 19.58 -29.16 -15.07
N LEU A 767 18.29 -28.82 -15.16
CA LEU A 767 17.20 -29.80 -15.11
C LEU A 767 17.17 -30.69 -16.36
N ALA A 768 17.51 -30.17 -17.54
CA ALA A 768 17.63 -30.97 -18.75
C ALA A 768 18.80 -31.97 -18.65
N ASP A 769 19.96 -31.52 -18.17
CA ASP A 769 21.12 -32.38 -17.89
C ASP A 769 20.80 -33.44 -16.81
N ALA A 770 20.09 -33.07 -15.74
CA ALA A 770 19.67 -33.99 -14.70
C ALA A 770 18.72 -35.08 -15.22
N TYR A 771 17.71 -34.71 -16.04
CA TYR A 771 16.82 -35.67 -16.68
C TYR A 771 17.55 -36.57 -17.70
N ALA A 772 18.55 -36.05 -18.42
CA ALA A 772 19.36 -36.85 -19.32
C ALA A 772 20.21 -37.89 -18.56
N ALA A 773 20.87 -37.48 -17.47
CA ALA A 773 21.60 -38.37 -16.58
C ALA A 773 20.68 -39.42 -15.92
N ALA A 774 19.42 -39.07 -15.63
CA ALA A 774 18.40 -39.98 -15.11
C ALA A 774 17.79 -40.93 -16.17
N GLY A 775 18.29 -40.94 -17.41
CA GLY A 775 17.78 -41.81 -18.48
C GLY A 775 16.40 -41.40 -19.02
N ARG A 776 16.02 -40.11 -18.93
CA ARG A 776 14.70 -39.58 -19.29
C ARG A 776 14.76 -38.58 -20.47
N PRO A 777 15.23 -38.99 -21.66
CA PRO A 777 15.56 -38.07 -22.76
C PRO A 777 14.36 -37.25 -23.26
N GLN A 778 13.14 -37.77 -23.17
CA GLN A 778 11.92 -37.02 -23.54
C GLN A 778 11.65 -35.86 -22.59
N GLN A 779 11.93 -36.02 -21.28
CA GLN A 779 11.83 -34.93 -20.31
C GLN A 779 12.96 -33.92 -20.51
N ALA A 780 14.19 -34.39 -20.72
CA ALA A 780 15.36 -33.54 -21.02
C ALA A 780 15.11 -32.65 -22.26
N GLY A 781 14.69 -33.23 -23.37
CA GLY A 781 14.34 -32.49 -24.59
C GLY A 781 13.18 -31.50 -24.39
N SER A 782 12.15 -31.85 -23.62
CA SER A 782 11.04 -30.94 -23.29
C SER A 782 11.51 -29.71 -22.49
N VAL A 783 12.45 -29.89 -21.56
CA VAL A 783 13.04 -28.78 -20.79
C VAL A 783 14.03 -27.97 -21.63
N ALA A 784 14.89 -28.60 -22.43
CA ALA A 784 15.78 -27.90 -23.37
C ALA A 784 14.99 -27.02 -24.36
N GLN A 785 13.85 -27.50 -24.85
CA GLN A 785 12.94 -26.74 -25.70
C GLN A 785 12.28 -25.54 -24.97
N LYS A 786 12.10 -25.59 -23.64
CA LYS A 786 11.72 -24.42 -22.82
C LYS A 786 12.89 -23.43 -22.69
N ALA A 787 14.10 -23.91 -22.42
CA ALA A 787 15.30 -23.08 -22.32
C ALA A 787 15.58 -22.32 -23.63
N LEU A 788 15.42 -22.97 -24.78
CA LEU A 788 15.54 -22.35 -26.10
C LEU A 788 14.55 -21.19 -26.28
N ARG A 789 13.25 -21.42 -26.03
CA ARG A 789 12.22 -20.37 -26.11
C ARG A 789 12.49 -19.20 -25.16
N LEU A 790 13.01 -19.47 -23.96
CA LEU A 790 13.41 -18.42 -23.02
C LEU A 790 14.58 -17.59 -23.55
N ALA A 791 15.61 -18.23 -24.13
CA ALA A 791 16.74 -17.52 -24.73
C ALA A 791 16.35 -16.68 -25.96
N GLU A 792 15.41 -17.17 -26.77
CA GLU A 792 14.80 -16.44 -27.89
C GLU A 792 14.02 -15.20 -27.40
N GLN A 793 13.18 -15.36 -26.37
CA GLN A 793 12.45 -14.24 -25.72
C GLN A 793 13.40 -13.21 -25.08
N MET A 794 14.54 -13.65 -24.55
CA MET A 794 15.60 -12.77 -24.04
C MET A 794 16.46 -12.13 -25.16
N GLY A 795 16.23 -12.48 -26.43
CA GLY A 795 17.00 -11.99 -27.57
C GLY A 795 18.48 -12.39 -27.54
N ASN A 796 18.83 -13.50 -26.86
CA ASN A 796 20.22 -13.89 -26.64
C ASN A 796 20.62 -15.08 -27.55
N PRO A 797 21.26 -14.83 -28.71
CA PRO A 797 21.59 -15.88 -29.68
C PRO A 797 22.67 -16.85 -29.17
N GLN A 798 23.46 -16.51 -28.15
CA GLN A 798 24.43 -17.44 -27.59
C GLN A 798 23.74 -18.49 -26.72
N LEU A 799 22.84 -18.07 -25.83
CA LEU A 799 22.05 -19.00 -25.02
C LEU A 799 21.12 -19.87 -25.88
N ALA A 800 20.56 -19.30 -26.96
CA ALA A 800 19.75 -20.06 -27.92
C ALA A 800 20.58 -21.17 -28.60
N ARG A 801 21.81 -20.87 -29.05
CA ARG A 801 22.72 -21.90 -29.60
C ARG A 801 23.03 -23.00 -28.59
N THR A 802 23.31 -22.67 -27.32
CA THR A 802 23.56 -23.66 -26.26
C THR A 802 22.35 -24.56 -26.03
N ALA A 803 21.15 -24.01 -25.88
CA ALA A 803 19.93 -24.80 -25.66
C ALA A 803 19.56 -25.65 -26.89
N HIS A 804 19.80 -25.15 -28.10
CA HIS A 804 19.54 -25.89 -29.34
C HIS A 804 20.51 -27.08 -29.51
N ALA A 805 21.80 -26.92 -29.20
CA ALA A 805 22.77 -28.01 -29.25
C ALA A 805 22.43 -29.14 -28.26
N LEU A 806 22.01 -28.80 -27.04
CA LEU A 806 21.55 -29.78 -26.05
C LEU A 806 20.24 -30.47 -26.49
N LEU A 807 19.31 -29.71 -27.09
CA LEU A 807 18.09 -30.28 -27.65
C LEU A 807 18.37 -31.30 -28.76
N GLU A 808 19.29 -31.00 -29.69
CA GLU A 808 19.74 -31.97 -30.70
C GLU A 808 20.40 -33.20 -30.05
N GLN A 809 21.24 -33.00 -29.02
CA GLN A 809 21.94 -34.07 -28.32
C GLN A 809 20.96 -35.06 -27.67
N TYR A 810 19.94 -34.57 -26.96
CA TYR A 810 18.93 -35.44 -26.34
C TYR A 810 17.99 -36.08 -27.38
N GLN A 811 17.73 -35.42 -28.51
CA GLN A 811 16.95 -35.99 -29.63
C GLN A 811 17.71 -37.09 -30.41
N ARG A 812 19.04 -37.09 -30.37
CA ARG A 812 19.90 -38.08 -31.06
C ARG A 812 20.19 -39.35 -30.25
N GLN A 813 19.84 -39.42 -28.96
CA GLN A 813 20.04 -40.62 -28.13
C GLN A 813 18.97 -41.69 -28.40
N PRO A 814 19.30 -42.88 -28.93
CA PRO A 814 18.34 -43.97 -29.12
C PRO A 814 17.94 -44.59 -27.77
N ALA A 815 16.73 -45.14 -27.68
CA ALA A 815 16.18 -45.76 -26.47
C ALA A 815 16.78 -47.15 -26.13
N SER A 816 18.04 -47.40 -26.47
CA SER A 816 18.68 -48.72 -26.47
C SER A 816 20.00 -48.74 -25.69
N LEU A 817 19.95 -48.40 -24.40
CA LEU A 817 21.02 -48.63 -23.42
C LEU A 817 20.46 -48.67 -21.98
N GLN A 818 19.49 -49.54 -21.72
CA GLN A 818 19.19 -49.96 -20.34
C GLN A 818 20.29 -50.92 -19.88
N PRO A 819 20.86 -50.74 -18.67
CA PRO A 819 21.78 -51.72 -18.09
C PRO A 819 21.04 -53.03 -17.78
N ARG A 820 21.76 -54.15 -17.90
CA ARG A 820 21.38 -55.47 -17.37
C ARG A 820 22.04 -55.70 -16.02
#